data_AF-A0A964ZGS1-F1
#
_entry.id   AF-A0A964ZGS1-F1
#
_cell.length_a   1.000
_cell.length_b   1.000
_cell.length_c   1.000
_cell.angle_alpha   90.00
_cell.angle_beta   90.00
_cell.angle_gamma   90.00
#
_symmetry.space_group_name_H-M   'P 1'
#
loop_
_entity.id
_entity.type
_entity.pdbx_description
1 polymer ?
#
loop_
_entity_poly.entity_id
_entity_poly.type
_entity_poly.pdbx_seq_one_letter_code
_entity_poly.pdbx_strand_id
1 'polypeptide(L)'
;MTRATLNALIDGAVVEATLQDLTLPRSRLDIENPTNLVSAFDAQVQQLPITREAWKFLPTPLAFLATDYAPEGPVSLSYSFGRDSEGRQRHLWLARPEGMSARYHGFPYTLKEITGTIRVDTSRLPQNDIALDLVGLSDGKPVSIRGTFKGEKQSPELVLDIAGRDIKLDGRLLSALPAKAQDLAEQFLPEECRKSGGLDRHPMGLADFHAQVVRRPGSREYEKTIRVRFNKVRARYNEFPYPLEDVSGLLVLYPDHWEALGFRGRHDGGEIGVEGRSFRLPDRPVAGVLEGGGGRRERVKIAVNGKNIRLGPEFEKALVPDGASAKSGAAERKKMQEAWQKLSLTGRFDFNAVIVDDPDQPPDVDFRIELHQCRMQPAFFAYELDDVVGSVRYTQGNIFLDRIRAKHNQTPLSLRWGLIQPRGEGGRMMVWLDGIQATRLVVDEDLLTAMPEGLSRTCRMLKIGPALDLGLDLRLETIGLGSAPKVWWDAKVGFADCVLRTGVDLQGVNGQFFTKGHFDGRTLCGLTGQLALREAKAFGQPISGVTARLEVPVRTPETLRIRDLKAGVFGGTLGGEASLKLGPRPEYDVLLDAVAIDLASAGKHNMQSSLSGNVLETGAVKRSGTSSGPAQLEGRVRAVVHIQGEGDDFSGLRGSGRVDVANGKMGELPVILDMLKTLGLRKPDGIAFEQAHAEFTLVGSRVHVGLIDLYGSAVSLRGSGGLDLDGNNLTLDFGATFGRIDEWMPFGLDQVPRLLSSQLLKLKMRGNLGKDQQIRFEKELVPGVLEPIRRAIRP
;
A
#
# COMPACT_ATOMS: atom_id res chain seq x y z
N MET A 1 85.46 7.35 -49.83
CA MET A 1 84.23 7.79 -49.16
C MET A 1 83.96 9.23 -49.56
N THR A 2 82.99 9.43 -50.44
CA THR A 2 82.56 10.78 -50.86
C THR A 2 81.34 11.13 -50.02
N ARG A 3 81.42 12.17 -49.19
CA ARG A 3 80.29 12.68 -48.42
C ARG A 3 79.87 14.04 -48.97
N ALA A 4 78.60 14.20 -49.26
CA ALA A 4 78.02 15.48 -49.66
C ALA A 4 76.92 15.86 -48.68
N THR A 5 76.90 17.11 -48.23
CA THR A 5 75.85 17.66 -47.36
C THR A 5 75.20 18.85 -48.05
N LEU A 6 73.88 18.87 -48.10
CA LEU A 6 73.05 19.96 -48.59
C LEU A 6 72.28 20.54 -47.40
N ASN A 7 72.41 21.85 -47.19
CA ASN A 7 71.61 22.60 -46.23
C ASN A 7 70.85 23.68 -46.98
N ALA A 8 69.53 23.70 -46.82
CA ALA A 8 68.65 24.68 -47.47
C ALA A 8 67.57 25.16 -46.50
N LEU A 9 67.10 26.38 -46.71
CA LEU A 9 65.92 26.92 -46.03
C LEU A 9 64.82 27.04 -47.09
N ILE A 10 63.68 26.37 -46.87
CA ILE A 10 62.54 26.38 -47.81
C ILE A 10 61.30 26.74 -47.01
N ASP A 11 60.69 27.91 -47.29
CA ASP A 11 59.45 28.38 -46.67
C ASP A 11 59.43 28.29 -45.13
N GLY A 12 60.55 28.61 -44.50
CA GLY A 12 60.73 28.58 -43.04
C GLY A 12 61.12 27.21 -42.46
N ALA A 13 61.13 26.15 -43.26
CA ALA A 13 61.64 24.83 -42.88
C ALA A 13 63.13 24.69 -43.16
N VAL A 14 63.87 24.07 -42.23
CA VAL A 14 65.30 23.77 -42.40
C VAL A 14 65.43 22.37 -42.99
N VAL A 15 66.01 22.27 -44.19
CA VAL A 15 66.28 21.01 -44.88
C VAL A 15 67.77 20.71 -44.81
N GLU A 16 68.13 19.58 -44.22
CA GLU A 16 69.48 19.03 -44.21
C GLU A 16 69.47 17.66 -44.89
N ALA A 17 70.36 17.43 -45.85
CA ALA A 17 70.50 16.14 -46.51
C ALA A 17 71.97 15.74 -46.62
N THR A 18 72.30 14.51 -46.22
CA THR A 18 73.64 13.93 -46.31
C THR A 18 73.62 12.70 -47.20
N LEU A 19 74.49 12.68 -48.21
CA LEU A 19 74.71 11.56 -49.13
C LEU A 19 76.08 10.94 -48.84
N GLN A 20 76.17 9.61 -48.84
CA GLN A 20 77.42 8.86 -48.68
C GLN A 20 77.72 8.00 -49.91
N ASP A 21 79.00 7.95 -50.27
CA ASP A 21 79.56 7.22 -51.42
C ASP A 21 78.83 7.51 -52.74
N LEU A 22 78.61 8.80 -53.01
CA LEU A 22 77.97 9.25 -54.24
C LEU A 22 78.77 8.81 -55.48
N THR A 23 78.09 8.13 -56.39
CA THR A 23 78.60 7.69 -57.69
C THR A 23 78.01 8.56 -58.80
N LEU A 24 78.80 8.80 -59.85
CA LEU A 24 78.33 9.57 -61.01
C LEU A 24 77.30 8.75 -61.81
N PRO A 25 76.15 9.34 -62.19
CA PRO A 25 75.13 8.64 -62.97
C PRO A 25 75.70 8.20 -64.32
N ARG A 26 75.47 6.93 -64.66
CA ARG A 26 75.94 6.32 -65.91
C ARG A 26 74.84 6.29 -66.98
N SER A 27 73.60 6.53 -66.56
CA SER A 27 72.39 6.50 -67.38
C SER A 27 71.31 7.43 -66.80
N ARG A 28 70.30 7.75 -67.61
CA ARG A 28 69.12 8.52 -67.18
C ARG A 28 68.30 7.80 -66.10
N LEU A 29 68.27 6.47 -66.12
CA LEU A 29 67.63 5.63 -65.09
C LEU A 29 68.28 5.78 -63.70
N ASP A 30 69.59 6.05 -63.65
CA ASP A 30 70.29 6.27 -62.37
C ASP A 30 69.88 7.62 -61.73
N ILE A 31 69.53 8.59 -62.57
CA ILE A 31 69.04 9.92 -62.15
C ILE A 31 67.57 9.82 -61.68
N GLU A 32 66.77 8.97 -62.32
CA GLU A 32 65.37 8.75 -61.95
C GLU A 32 65.20 7.99 -60.63
N ASN A 33 66.22 7.26 -60.19
CA ASN A 33 66.24 6.62 -58.86
C ASN A 33 67.53 6.95 -58.09
N PRO A 34 67.59 8.11 -57.41
CA PRO A 34 68.81 8.61 -56.77
C PRO A 34 69.36 7.69 -55.67
N THR A 35 68.57 6.73 -55.16
CA THR A 35 69.05 5.71 -54.20
C THR A 35 70.04 4.71 -54.82
N ASN A 36 70.05 4.57 -56.16
CA ASN A 36 71.05 3.76 -56.88
C ASN A 36 72.44 4.40 -56.87
N LEU A 37 72.53 5.71 -56.65
CA LEU A 37 73.76 6.48 -56.75
C LEU A 37 74.54 6.58 -55.43
N VAL A 38 73.98 6.12 -54.31
CA VAL A 38 74.55 6.28 -52.96
C VAL A 38 74.55 4.99 -52.15
N SER A 39 75.44 4.89 -51.16
CA SER A 39 75.45 3.79 -50.16
C SER A 39 74.51 4.06 -48.99
N ALA A 40 74.39 5.33 -48.61
CA ALA A 40 73.45 5.83 -47.61
C ALA A 40 72.98 7.25 -47.95
N PHE A 41 71.76 7.59 -47.55
CA PHE A 41 71.19 8.91 -47.70
C PHE A 41 70.28 9.24 -46.52
N ASP A 42 70.62 10.30 -45.80
CA ASP A 42 69.82 10.84 -44.71
C ASP A 42 69.31 12.21 -45.11
N ALA A 43 68.01 12.44 -44.97
CA ALA A 43 67.38 13.74 -45.15
C ALA A 43 66.56 14.08 -43.91
N GLN A 44 66.63 15.33 -43.49
CA GLN A 44 65.87 15.89 -42.37
C GLN A 44 65.25 17.20 -42.80
N VAL A 45 63.99 17.39 -42.45
CA VAL A 45 63.25 18.64 -42.61
C VAL A 45 62.70 18.99 -41.24
N GLN A 46 63.12 20.12 -40.68
CA GLN A 46 62.65 20.59 -39.37
C GLN A 46 61.54 21.63 -39.53
N GLN A 47 60.52 21.51 -38.68
CA GLN A 47 59.38 22.44 -38.58
C GLN A 47 58.66 22.73 -39.91
N LEU A 48 58.49 21.72 -40.77
CA LEU A 48 57.75 21.87 -42.02
C LEU A 48 56.30 22.30 -41.74
N PRO A 49 55.84 23.49 -42.18
CA PRO A 49 54.48 23.93 -41.93
C PRO A 49 53.50 23.20 -42.84
N ILE A 50 52.69 22.31 -42.25
CA ILE A 50 51.59 21.67 -42.96
C ILE A 50 50.36 22.57 -42.88
N THR A 51 50.06 23.26 -43.97
CA THR A 51 48.86 24.09 -44.14
C THR A 51 47.91 23.45 -45.14
N ARG A 52 46.65 23.91 -45.20
CA ARG A 52 45.69 23.48 -46.23
C ARG A 52 46.20 23.69 -47.66
N GLU A 53 46.96 24.75 -47.88
CA GLU A 53 47.52 25.05 -49.20
C GLU A 53 48.74 24.17 -49.53
N ALA A 54 49.54 23.81 -48.51
CA ALA A 54 50.68 22.90 -48.68
C ALA A 54 50.25 21.53 -49.25
N TRP A 55 49.04 21.06 -48.92
CA TRP A 55 48.49 19.81 -49.46
C TRP A 55 48.31 19.79 -50.99
N LYS A 56 48.20 20.95 -51.65
CA LYS A 56 48.13 21.04 -53.13
C LYS A 56 49.45 20.65 -53.80
N PHE A 57 50.55 20.69 -53.07
CA PHE A 57 51.91 20.43 -53.55
C PHE A 57 52.45 19.09 -53.06
N LEU A 58 51.75 18.40 -52.16
CA LEU A 58 52.15 17.09 -51.66
C LEU A 58 51.79 15.97 -52.67
N PRO A 59 52.62 14.91 -52.78
CA PRO A 59 52.37 13.81 -53.71
C PRO A 59 51.01 13.12 -53.52
N THR A 60 50.38 12.70 -54.62
CA THR A 60 49.08 11.99 -54.64
C THR A 60 48.97 10.83 -53.63
N PRO A 61 50.00 10.00 -53.38
CA PRO A 61 49.94 8.94 -52.38
C PRO A 61 49.68 9.40 -50.93
N LEU A 62 49.84 10.69 -50.63
CA LEU A 62 49.61 11.29 -49.30
C LEU A 62 48.30 12.06 -49.20
N ALA A 63 47.55 12.21 -50.29
CA ALA A 63 46.32 12.99 -50.33
C ALA A 63 45.26 12.49 -49.32
N PHE A 64 45.23 11.17 -49.06
CA PHE A 64 44.31 10.59 -48.07
C PHE A 64 44.51 11.16 -46.66
N LEU A 65 45.73 11.60 -46.30
CA LEU A 65 45.97 12.18 -44.98
C LEU A 65 45.21 13.51 -44.80
N ALA A 66 45.13 14.32 -45.87
CA ALA A 66 44.35 15.56 -45.86
C ALA A 66 42.84 15.28 -45.75
N THR A 67 42.35 14.28 -46.49
CA THR A 67 40.94 13.89 -46.49
C THR A 67 40.52 13.26 -45.16
N ASP A 68 41.31 12.32 -44.68
CA ASP A 68 40.91 11.47 -43.56
C ASP A 68 41.23 12.10 -42.21
N TYR A 69 42.31 12.88 -42.10
CA TYR A 69 42.81 13.39 -40.83
C TYR A 69 42.96 14.91 -40.77
N ALA A 70 42.91 15.60 -41.92
CA ALA A 70 43.06 17.06 -42.06
C ALA A 70 44.11 17.68 -41.11
N PRO A 71 45.37 17.20 -41.10
CA PRO A 71 46.34 17.65 -40.11
C PRO A 71 46.92 19.02 -40.51
N GLU A 72 47.11 19.87 -39.51
CA GLU A 72 47.59 21.25 -39.64
C GLU A 72 48.64 21.56 -38.56
N GLY A 73 49.71 22.27 -38.91
CA GLY A 73 50.79 22.66 -37.98
C GLY A 73 52.18 22.15 -38.39
N PRO A 74 53.21 22.42 -37.57
CA PRO A 74 54.58 22.06 -37.91
C PRO A 74 54.87 20.56 -37.68
N VAL A 75 55.62 19.96 -38.62
CA VAL A 75 56.11 18.58 -38.50
C VAL A 75 57.59 18.51 -38.87
N SER A 76 58.37 17.80 -38.07
CA SER A 76 59.74 17.45 -38.44
C SER A 76 59.77 16.06 -39.09
N LEU A 77 60.33 15.96 -40.28
CA LEU A 77 60.42 14.73 -41.06
C LEU A 77 61.88 14.32 -41.18
N SER A 78 62.17 13.03 -41.02
CA SER A 78 63.47 12.46 -41.32
C SER A 78 63.30 11.21 -42.17
N TYR A 79 64.21 11.03 -43.11
CA TYR A 79 64.29 9.88 -43.99
C TYR A 79 65.72 9.35 -43.95
N SER A 80 65.86 8.06 -43.75
CA SER A 80 67.14 7.36 -43.74
C SER A 80 67.08 6.19 -44.71
N PHE A 81 68.00 6.20 -45.66
CA PHE A 81 68.27 5.13 -46.59
C PHE A 81 69.66 4.54 -46.32
N GLY A 82 69.77 3.22 -46.33
CA GLY A 82 71.06 2.54 -46.26
C GLY A 82 70.96 1.10 -46.77
N ARG A 83 72.11 0.48 -47.03
CA ARG A 83 72.20 -0.96 -47.31
C ARG A 83 72.75 -1.70 -46.10
N ASP A 84 72.13 -2.82 -45.73
CA ASP A 84 72.70 -3.68 -44.68
C ASP A 84 73.89 -4.51 -45.20
N SER A 85 74.54 -5.28 -44.32
CA SER A 85 75.70 -6.11 -44.66
C SER A 85 75.42 -7.18 -45.72
N GLU A 86 74.15 -7.49 -45.99
CA GLU A 86 73.69 -8.41 -47.03
C GLU A 86 73.27 -7.67 -48.31
N GLY A 87 73.46 -6.35 -48.37
CA GLY A 87 73.11 -5.50 -49.51
C GLY A 87 71.63 -5.14 -49.60
N ARG A 88 70.79 -5.51 -48.61
CA ARG A 88 69.36 -5.19 -48.62
C ARG A 88 69.15 -3.72 -48.32
N GLN A 89 68.32 -3.08 -49.13
CA GLN A 89 67.95 -1.68 -48.95
C GLN A 89 67.04 -1.52 -47.73
N ARG A 90 67.35 -0.53 -46.89
CA ARG A 90 66.52 -0.10 -45.76
C ARG A 90 66.02 1.31 -46.02
N HIS A 91 64.73 1.51 -45.86
CA HIS A 91 64.04 2.78 -46.07
C HIS A 91 63.22 3.11 -44.83
N LEU A 92 63.68 4.09 -44.06
CA LEU A 92 63.06 4.47 -42.80
C LEU A 92 62.61 5.93 -42.86
N TRP A 93 61.34 6.17 -42.61
CA TRP A 93 60.80 7.50 -42.39
C TRP A 93 60.42 7.67 -40.92
N LEU A 94 60.65 8.86 -40.39
CA LEU A 94 60.25 9.24 -39.05
C LEU A 94 59.69 10.66 -39.08
N ALA A 95 58.39 10.78 -38.80
CA ALA A 95 57.69 12.04 -38.64
C ALA A 95 57.48 12.35 -37.15
N ARG A 96 57.69 13.61 -36.79
CA ARG A 96 57.50 14.15 -35.43
C ARG A 96 56.60 15.38 -35.51
N PRO A 97 55.30 15.24 -35.21
CA PRO A 97 54.41 16.38 -35.03
C PRO A 97 54.91 17.28 -33.90
N GLU A 98 54.87 18.60 -34.08
CA GLU A 98 55.37 19.58 -33.11
C GLU A 98 54.25 20.52 -32.64
N GLY A 99 53.20 19.94 -32.08
CA GLY A 99 52.02 20.71 -31.65
C GLY A 99 50.97 20.85 -32.76
N MET A 100 50.85 19.85 -33.63
CA MET A 100 49.88 19.83 -34.72
C MET A 100 48.44 19.70 -34.22
N SER A 101 47.48 20.03 -35.07
CA SER A 101 46.07 19.67 -34.89
C SER A 101 45.65 18.68 -35.97
N ALA A 102 44.75 17.76 -35.65
CA ALA A 102 44.19 16.81 -36.61
C ALA A 102 42.75 16.45 -36.25
N ARG A 103 41.95 16.08 -37.26
CA ARG A 103 40.53 15.72 -37.15
C ARG A 103 40.22 14.54 -38.05
N TYR A 104 39.92 13.39 -37.45
CA TYR A 104 39.56 12.19 -38.20
C TYR A 104 38.14 12.28 -38.79
N HIS A 105 37.96 12.02 -40.07
CA HIS A 105 36.66 12.20 -40.74
C HIS A 105 35.54 11.28 -40.18
N GLY A 106 35.88 10.05 -39.78
CA GLY A 106 34.91 9.07 -39.26
C GLY A 106 34.50 9.30 -37.81
N PHE A 107 35.23 10.17 -37.10
CA PHE A 107 34.93 10.65 -35.76
C PHE A 107 35.48 12.07 -35.67
N PRO A 108 34.74 13.10 -36.14
CA PRO A 108 35.24 14.44 -36.43
C PRO A 108 35.51 15.28 -35.16
N TYR A 109 36.26 14.70 -34.23
CA TYR A 109 36.74 15.29 -33.00
C TYR A 109 38.18 15.79 -33.19
N THR A 110 38.38 17.11 -33.11
CA THR A 110 39.70 17.71 -33.33
C THR A 110 40.58 17.55 -32.09
N LEU A 111 41.73 16.91 -32.26
CA LEU A 111 42.82 16.92 -31.28
C LEU A 111 43.80 18.04 -31.63
N LYS A 112 44.31 18.73 -30.59
CA LYS A 112 45.30 19.82 -30.72
C LYS A 112 46.61 19.42 -30.08
N GLU A 113 47.66 20.21 -30.28
CA GLU A 113 48.96 20.04 -29.63
C GLU A 113 49.52 18.61 -29.75
N ILE A 114 49.31 17.99 -30.91
CA ILE A 114 49.72 16.63 -31.21
C ILE A 114 51.25 16.60 -31.30
N THR A 115 51.85 15.72 -30.51
CA THR A 115 53.28 15.43 -30.48
C THR A 115 53.52 13.93 -30.47
N GLY A 116 54.76 13.50 -30.72
CA GLY A 116 55.15 12.10 -30.67
C GLY A 116 55.88 11.65 -31.94
N THR A 117 55.72 10.38 -32.30
CA THR A 117 56.45 9.78 -33.43
C THR A 117 55.56 8.93 -34.33
N ILE A 118 55.82 8.99 -35.63
CA ILE A 118 55.29 8.09 -36.65
C ILE A 118 56.47 7.53 -37.42
N ARG A 119 56.74 6.24 -37.25
CA ARG A 119 57.82 5.51 -37.95
C ARG A 119 57.20 4.72 -39.10
N VAL A 120 57.71 4.89 -40.30
CA VAL A 120 57.30 4.12 -41.49
C VAL A 120 58.50 3.41 -42.07
N ASP A 121 58.44 2.08 -42.13
CA ASP A 121 59.45 1.23 -42.72
C ASP A 121 58.95 0.71 -44.07
N THR A 122 59.56 1.19 -45.15
CA THR A 122 59.23 0.79 -46.53
C THR A 122 60.31 -0.10 -47.14
N SER A 123 61.11 -0.77 -46.31
CA SER A 123 62.22 -1.63 -46.77
C SER A 123 61.75 -2.90 -47.49
N ARG A 124 60.47 -3.28 -47.33
CA ARG A 124 59.91 -4.56 -47.82
C ARG A 124 58.66 -4.37 -48.67
N LEU A 125 58.65 -3.35 -49.55
CA LEU A 125 57.52 -3.12 -50.48
C LEU A 125 57.10 -4.41 -51.20
N PRO A 126 55.78 -4.71 -51.33
CA PRO A 126 54.63 -3.84 -51.04
C PRO A 126 54.19 -3.80 -49.56
N GLN A 127 54.94 -4.42 -48.63
CA GLN A 127 54.68 -4.36 -47.20
C GLN A 127 55.23 -3.06 -46.61
N ASN A 128 54.40 -2.38 -45.81
CA ASN A 128 54.78 -1.18 -45.07
C ASN A 128 54.53 -1.43 -43.59
N ASP A 129 55.57 -1.33 -42.76
CA ASP A 129 55.41 -1.40 -41.32
C ASP A 129 55.33 0.03 -40.75
N ILE A 130 54.19 0.38 -40.17
CA ILE A 130 53.97 1.70 -39.55
C ILE A 130 53.85 1.49 -38.04
N ALA A 131 54.57 2.28 -37.26
CA ALA A 131 54.40 2.37 -35.82
C ALA A 131 54.14 3.82 -35.42
N LEU A 132 53.14 4.05 -34.58
CA LEU A 132 52.78 5.37 -34.08
C LEU A 132 52.70 5.38 -32.54
N ASP A 133 53.22 6.44 -31.94
CA ASP A 133 53.09 6.78 -30.52
C ASP A 133 52.91 8.28 -30.44
N LEU A 134 51.66 8.71 -30.37
CA LEU A 134 51.24 10.10 -30.42
C LEU A 134 50.47 10.47 -29.16
N VAL A 135 50.60 11.73 -28.73
CA VAL A 135 49.79 12.33 -27.68
C VAL A 135 49.27 13.66 -28.20
N GLY A 136 47.95 13.85 -28.19
CA GLY A 136 47.28 15.12 -28.43
C GLY A 136 46.48 15.58 -27.22
N LEU A 137 45.93 16.79 -27.29
CA LEU A 137 45.11 17.38 -26.24
C LEU A 137 43.66 17.57 -26.69
N SER A 138 42.75 17.28 -25.78
CA SER A 138 41.34 17.68 -25.80
C SER A 138 41.08 18.59 -24.60
N ASP A 139 40.83 19.89 -24.83
CA ASP A 139 40.62 20.87 -23.75
C ASP A 139 41.72 20.85 -22.66
N GLY A 140 42.97 20.64 -23.07
CA GLY A 140 44.13 20.51 -22.18
C GLY A 140 44.30 19.15 -21.52
N LYS A 141 43.46 18.15 -21.84
CA LYS A 141 43.55 16.77 -21.35
C LYS A 141 44.21 15.85 -22.37
N PRO A 142 45.18 15.00 -21.98
CA PRO A 142 45.91 14.17 -22.92
C PRO A 142 45.08 13.01 -23.48
N VAL A 143 45.24 12.77 -24.78
CA VAL A 143 44.72 11.63 -25.53
C VAL A 143 45.89 10.95 -26.22
N SER A 144 46.18 9.70 -25.84
CA SER A 144 47.24 8.90 -26.45
C SER A 144 46.70 8.06 -27.59
N ILE A 145 47.45 7.98 -28.68
CA ILE A 145 47.17 7.15 -29.85
C ILE A 145 48.42 6.31 -30.12
N ARG A 146 48.33 5.00 -29.93
CA ARG A 146 49.41 4.04 -30.15
C ARG A 146 48.97 2.99 -31.14
N GLY A 147 49.81 2.62 -32.09
CA GLY A 147 49.41 1.60 -33.04
C GLY A 147 50.52 1.07 -33.92
N THR A 148 50.25 -0.10 -34.49
CA THR A 148 51.12 -0.78 -35.44
C THR A 148 50.31 -1.27 -36.63
N PHE A 149 50.85 -1.07 -37.82
CA PHE A 149 50.33 -1.55 -39.10
C PHE A 149 51.41 -2.43 -39.72
N LYS A 150 51.11 -3.68 -40.07
CA LYS A 150 52.08 -4.62 -40.65
C LYS A 150 51.50 -5.38 -41.83
N GLY A 151 52.33 -5.68 -42.83
CA GLY A 151 51.94 -6.49 -43.98
C GLY A 151 51.51 -5.68 -45.21
N GLU A 152 50.81 -6.33 -46.14
CA GLU A 152 50.47 -5.75 -47.45
C GLU A 152 49.49 -4.59 -47.33
N LYS A 153 49.73 -3.51 -48.11
CA LYS A 153 48.95 -2.25 -48.09
C LYS A 153 47.43 -2.42 -48.19
N GLN A 154 46.93 -3.49 -48.81
CA GLN A 154 45.49 -3.72 -49.00
C GLN A 154 44.78 -4.39 -47.81
N SER A 155 45.51 -5.12 -46.96
CA SER A 155 44.95 -5.80 -45.78
C SER A 155 45.94 -5.91 -44.61
N PRO A 156 46.60 -4.81 -44.18
CA PRO A 156 47.61 -4.91 -43.16
C PRO A 156 46.97 -5.28 -41.82
N GLU A 157 47.68 -6.11 -41.06
CA GLU A 157 47.43 -6.31 -39.63
C GLU A 157 47.43 -4.93 -38.96
N LEU A 158 46.40 -4.64 -38.18
CA LEU A 158 46.25 -3.39 -37.45
C LEU A 158 46.06 -3.69 -35.98
N VAL A 159 46.81 -3.02 -35.13
CA VAL A 159 46.51 -2.86 -33.70
C VAL A 159 46.60 -1.38 -33.39
N LEU A 160 45.52 -0.79 -32.91
CA LEU A 160 45.43 0.63 -32.58
C LEU A 160 44.75 0.77 -31.21
N ASP A 161 45.45 1.39 -30.27
CA ASP A 161 44.97 1.72 -28.93
C ASP A 161 44.87 3.24 -28.80
N ILE A 162 43.67 3.71 -28.50
CA ILE A 162 43.36 5.13 -28.29
C ILE A 162 42.82 5.28 -26.88
N ALA A 163 43.42 6.16 -26.08
CA ALA A 163 42.99 6.36 -24.70
C ALA A 163 42.99 7.83 -24.30
N GLY A 164 41.97 8.24 -23.56
CA GLY A 164 41.85 9.58 -22.98
C GLY A 164 41.35 9.52 -21.55
N ARG A 165 41.73 10.50 -20.74
CA ARG A 165 41.29 10.64 -19.34
C ARG A 165 40.65 11.99 -19.11
N ASP A 166 39.65 12.04 -18.24
CA ASP A 166 38.89 13.26 -17.91
C ASP A 166 38.34 14.00 -19.14
N ILE A 167 37.87 13.26 -20.16
CA ILE A 167 37.32 13.87 -21.37
C ILE A 167 35.92 14.41 -21.06
N LYS A 168 35.68 15.67 -21.40
CA LYS A 168 34.37 16.30 -21.17
C LYS A 168 33.31 15.68 -22.08
N LEU A 169 32.17 15.34 -21.48
CA LEU A 169 30.96 14.95 -22.19
C LEU A 169 30.19 16.21 -22.60
N ASP A 170 30.63 16.86 -23.68
CA ASP A 170 30.14 18.14 -24.19
C ASP A 170 29.51 18.02 -25.60
N GLY A 171 29.05 19.14 -26.17
CA GLY A 171 28.42 19.18 -27.49
C GLY A 171 29.38 18.82 -28.62
N ARG A 172 30.68 19.08 -28.46
CA ARG A 172 31.72 18.67 -29.43
C ARG A 172 31.86 17.15 -29.48
N LEU A 173 31.89 16.48 -28.33
CA LEU A 173 31.94 15.02 -28.28
C LEU A 173 30.66 14.41 -28.86
N LEU A 174 29.49 14.93 -28.46
CA LEU A 174 28.21 14.46 -28.99
C LEU A 174 28.16 14.57 -30.52
N SER A 175 28.52 15.74 -31.07
CA SER A 175 28.52 15.98 -32.51
C SER A 175 29.51 15.11 -33.30
N ALA A 176 30.53 14.56 -32.63
CA ALA A 176 31.50 13.66 -33.25
C ALA A 176 31.03 12.20 -33.30
N LEU A 177 30.00 11.82 -32.54
CA LEU A 177 29.46 10.46 -32.56
C LEU A 177 28.74 10.18 -33.90
N PRO A 178 28.64 8.92 -34.34
CA PRO A 178 27.75 8.55 -35.44
C PRO A 178 26.28 8.86 -35.11
N ALA A 179 25.45 9.18 -36.11
CA ALA A 179 24.06 9.63 -35.92
C ALA A 179 23.22 8.76 -34.96
N LYS A 180 23.25 7.44 -35.10
CA LYS A 180 22.52 6.52 -34.18
C LYS A 180 23.00 6.59 -32.74
N ALA A 181 24.30 6.81 -32.53
CA ALA A 181 24.88 6.97 -31.20
C ALA A 181 24.57 8.35 -30.63
N GLN A 182 24.44 9.38 -31.47
CA GLN A 182 23.91 10.69 -31.08
C GLN A 182 22.47 10.54 -30.56
N ASP A 183 21.58 9.93 -31.35
CA ASP A 183 20.17 9.69 -30.98
C ASP A 183 20.05 8.93 -29.65
N LEU A 184 20.97 8.00 -29.38
CA LEU A 184 21.00 7.26 -28.11
C LEU A 184 21.51 8.12 -26.95
N ALA A 185 22.62 8.84 -27.13
CA ALA A 185 23.19 9.70 -26.10
C ALA A 185 22.25 10.84 -25.72
N GLU A 186 21.52 11.40 -26.69
CA GLU A 186 20.53 12.47 -26.48
C GLU A 186 19.39 12.05 -25.53
N GLN A 187 19.07 10.76 -25.45
CA GLN A 187 18.07 10.24 -24.53
C GLN A 187 18.45 10.39 -23.06
N PHE A 188 19.72 10.62 -22.74
CA PHE A 188 20.23 10.73 -21.38
C PHE A 188 20.55 12.18 -20.96
N LEU A 189 20.31 13.17 -21.84
CA LEU A 189 20.65 14.56 -21.57
C LEU A 189 19.83 15.13 -20.39
N PRO A 190 20.46 15.79 -19.41
CA PRO A 190 19.75 16.60 -18.42
C PRO A 190 18.98 17.76 -19.06
N GLU A 191 17.96 18.27 -18.35
CA GLU A 191 17.09 19.37 -18.80
C GLU A 191 17.87 20.60 -19.30
N GLU A 192 18.89 21.01 -18.54
CA GLU A 192 19.73 22.17 -18.85
C GLU A 192 20.57 21.97 -20.12
N CYS A 193 20.97 20.73 -20.39
CA CYS A 193 21.79 20.36 -21.54
C CYS A 193 20.99 20.37 -22.85
N ARG A 194 19.66 20.16 -22.79
CA ARG A 194 18.78 20.13 -23.98
C ARG A 194 18.52 21.51 -24.58
N LYS A 195 18.78 22.60 -23.86
CA LYS A 195 18.66 23.97 -24.39
C LYS A 195 19.76 24.22 -25.43
N SER A 196 19.52 25.13 -26.38
CA SER A 196 20.54 25.49 -27.38
C SER A 196 21.83 25.97 -26.72
N GLY A 197 22.96 25.33 -27.07
CA GLY A 197 24.27 25.56 -26.43
C GLY A 197 24.36 25.11 -24.96
N GLY A 198 23.36 24.40 -24.44
CA GLY A 198 23.25 23.97 -23.05
C GLY A 198 24.32 22.97 -22.66
N LEU A 199 24.61 22.00 -23.53
CA LEU A 199 25.60 20.95 -23.27
C LEU A 199 27.05 21.47 -23.25
N ASP A 200 27.36 22.56 -23.96
CA ASP A 200 28.68 23.19 -23.90
C ASP A 200 28.87 24.04 -22.64
N ARG A 201 27.79 24.69 -22.18
CA ARG A 201 27.79 25.50 -20.94
C ARG A 201 27.73 24.63 -19.68
N HIS A 202 27.02 23.50 -19.76
CA HIS A 202 26.80 22.57 -18.67
C HIS A 202 27.09 21.14 -19.15
N PRO A 203 28.36 20.75 -19.35
CA PRO A 203 28.71 19.38 -19.74
C PRO A 203 28.08 18.34 -18.82
N MET A 204 27.79 17.16 -19.35
CA MET A 204 27.17 16.10 -18.54
C MET A 204 28.10 15.62 -17.42
N GLY A 205 29.41 15.65 -17.63
CA GLY A 205 30.42 15.19 -16.70
C GLY A 205 31.71 14.83 -17.43
N LEU A 206 32.48 13.91 -16.87
CA LEU A 206 33.75 13.44 -17.43
C LEU A 206 33.70 11.95 -17.75
N ALA A 207 34.49 11.52 -18.72
CA ALA A 207 34.71 10.11 -19.01
C ALA A 207 36.17 9.79 -19.32
N ASP A 208 36.61 8.63 -18.86
CA ASP A 208 37.82 7.99 -19.35
C ASP A 208 37.43 7.00 -20.45
N PHE A 209 38.21 6.93 -21.52
CA PHE A 209 37.96 5.97 -22.58
C PHE A 209 39.23 5.23 -23.00
N HIS A 210 39.04 3.98 -23.43
CA HIS A 210 40.06 3.17 -24.07
C HIS A 210 39.42 2.40 -25.23
N ALA A 211 39.76 2.76 -26.45
CA ALA A 211 39.32 2.09 -27.67
C ALA A 211 40.48 1.29 -28.25
N GLN A 212 40.26 -0.01 -28.41
CA GLN A 212 41.16 -0.91 -29.10
C GLN A 212 40.53 -1.31 -30.43
N VAL A 213 41.27 -1.10 -31.52
CA VAL A 213 40.86 -1.47 -32.88
C VAL A 213 41.89 -2.44 -33.43
N VAL A 214 41.42 -3.65 -33.76
CA VAL A 214 42.26 -4.73 -34.29
C VAL A 214 41.73 -5.14 -35.65
N ARG A 215 42.62 -5.30 -36.63
CA ARG A 215 42.33 -6.02 -37.88
C ARG A 215 43.31 -7.16 -38.01
N ARG A 216 42.81 -8.38 -38.05
CA ARG A 216 43.63 -9.58 -38.23
C ARG A 216 44.19 -9.63 -39.66
N PRO A 217 45.37 -10.24 -39.86
CA PRO A 217 45.93 -10.47 -41.20
C PRO A 217 44.91 -11.15 -42.12
N GLY A 218 44.73 -10.62 -43.34
CA GLY A 218 43.80 -11.17 -44.34
C GLY A 218 42.31 -10.92 -44.09
N SER A 219 41.93 -10.31 -42.96
CA SER A 219 40.56 -9.86 -42.71
C SER A 219 40.33 -8.47 -43.30
N ARG A 220 39.09 -8.20 -43.74
CA ARG A 220 38.62 -6.86 -44.11
C ARG A 220 37.86 -6.17 -42.96
N GLU A 221 37.52 -6.90 -41.90
CA GLU A 221 36.74 -6.41 -40.78
C GLU A 221 37.62 -5.91 -39.64
N TYR A 222 37.13 -4.91 -38.92
CA TYR A 222 37.78 -4.37 -37.73
C TYR A 222 37.06 -4.84 -36.47
N GLU A 223 37.79 -5.53 -35.58
CA GLU A 223 37.35 -5.84 -34.23
C GLU A 223 37.56 -4.59 -33.35
N LYS A 224 36.47 -4.03 -32.82
CA LYS A 224 36.50 -2.83 -31.98
C LYS A 224 36.06 -3.18 -30.57
N THR A 225 36.91 -2.91 -29.59
CA THR A 225 36.54 -2.97 -28.16
C THR A 225 36.69 -1.59 -27.55
N ILE A 226 35.60 -1.00 -27.07
CA ILE A 226 35.60 0.35 -26.49
C ILE A 226 35.17 0.26 -25.03
N ARG A 227 36.01 0.75 -24.13
CA ARG A 227 35.71 0.87 -22.69
C ARG A 227 35.54 2.35 -22.36
N VAL A 228 34.41 2.71 -21.77
CA VAL A 228 34.12 4.09 -21.34
C VAL A 228 33.73 4.06 -19.87
N ARG A 229 34.56 4.67 -19.02
CA ARG A 229 34.26 4.88 -17.59
C ARG A 229 33.69 6.27 -17.42
N PHE A 230 32.44 6.34 -16.98
CA PHE A 230 31.77 7.59 -16.65
C PHE A 230 32.10 7.99 -15.21
N ASN A 231 32.42 9.27 -15.01
CA ASN A 231 32.84 9.82 -13.72
C ASN A 231 32.00 11.07 -13.40
N LYS A 232 31.17 10.99 -12.34
CA LYS A 232 30.34 12.11 -11.84
C LYS A 232 29.47 12.75 -12.93
N VAL A 233 28.75 11.91 -13.66
CA VAL A 233 27.90 12.34 -14.77
C VAL A 233 26.50 12.68 -14.26
N ARG A 234 25.87 13.68 -14.85
CA ARG A 234 24.44 13.94 -14.73
C ARG A 234 23.71 13.29 -15.90
N ALA A 235 22.65 12.57 -15.61
CA ALA A 235 21.84 11.90 -16.62
C ALA A 235 20.35 12.05 -16.32
N ARG A 236 19.53 12.11 -17.37
CA ARG A 236 18.07 12.05 -17.29
C ARG A 236 17.55 11.28 -18.49
N TYR A 237 17.01 10.10 -18.26
CA TYR A 237 16.62 9.17 -19.31
C TYR A 237 15.21 9.48 -19.84
N ASN A 238 15.03 9.66 -21.15
CA ASN A 238 13.72 10.06 -21.72
C ASN A 238 12.58 9.07 -21.44
N GLU A 239 12.85 7.78 -21.33
CA GLU A 239 11.80 6.77 -21.06
C GLU A 239 11.38 6.72 -19.58
N PHE A 240 12.26 7.17 -18.68
CA PHE A 240 11.98 7.30 -17.26
C PHE A 240 12.67 8.60 -16.79
N PRO A 241 12.05 9.78 -17.00
CA PRO A 241 12.70 11.09 -16.84
C PRO A 241 12.95 11.50 -15.38
N TYR A 242 13.48 10.57 -14.60
CA TYR A 242 13.99 10.77 -13.26
C TYR A 242 15.45 11.25 -13.35
N PRO A 243 15.76 12.46 -12.86
CA PRO A 243 17.13 12.97 -12.89
C PRO A 243 18.04 12.14 -11.99
N LEU A 244 19.29 11.99 -12.41
CA LEU A 244 20.35 11.33 -11.66
C LEU A 244 21.60 12.19 -11.67
N GLU A 245 22.18 12.39 -10.48
CA GLU A 245 23.47 13.01 -10.26
C GLU A 245 24.54 11.97 -9.89
N ASP A 246 25.81 12.38 -9.95
CA ASP A 246 26.97 11.56 -9.59
C ASP A 246 27.04 10.18 -10.28
N VAL A 247 26.47 10.07 -11.48
CA VAL A 247 26.41 8.82 -12.25
C VAL A 247 27.83 8.38 -12.61
N SER A 248 28.19 7.17 -12.17
CA SER A 248 29.49 6.57 -12.45
C SER A 248 29.31 5.10 -12.79
N GLY A 249 30.11 4.57 -13.71
CA GLY A 249 29.99 3.19 -14.20
C GLY A 249 30.91 2.91 -15.39
N LEU A 250 30.96 1.66 -15.83
CA LEU A 250 31.76 1.23 -16.97
C LEU A 250 30.87 0.67 -18.08
N LEU A 251 30.88 1.30 -19.24
CA LEU A 251 30.32 0.74 -20.47
C LEU A 251 31.42 0.07 -21.27
N VAL A 252 31.23 -1.19 -21.65
CA VAL A 252 32.11 -1.92 -22.55
C VAL A 252 31.33 -2.31 -23.80
N LEU A 253 31.80 -1.84 -24.95
CA LEU A 253 31.29 -2.20 -26.26
C LEU A 253 32.27 -3.23 -26.86
N TYR A 254 31.82 -4.46 -27.02
CA TYR A 254 32.54 -5.50 -27.74
C TYR A 254 32.09 -5.52 -29.21
N PRO A 255 32.77 -6.26 -30.09
CA PRO A 255 32.35 -6.41 -31.48
C PRO A 255 30.93 -6.99 -31.63
N ASP A 256 30.48 -7.79 -30.65
CA ASP A 256 29.28 -8.62 -30.75
C ASP A 256 28.25 -8.48 -29.62
N HIS A 257 28.56 -7.71 -28.57
CA HIS A 257 27.66 -7.40 -27.46
C HIS A 257 28.13 -6.17 -26.70
N TRP A 258 27.34 -5.71 -25.73
CA TRP A 258 27.74 -4.67 -24.80
C TRP A 258 27.46 -5.07 -23.35
N GLU A 259 28.20 -4.46 -22.43
CA GLU A 259 28.05 -4.62 -20.99
C GLU A 259 28.07 -3.24 -20.31
N ALA A 260 27.09 -2.99 -19.44
CA ALA A 260 27.04 -1.86 -18.53
C ALA A 260 27.27 -2.39 -17.11
N LEU A 261 28.41 -2.03 -16.52
CA LEU A 261 28.93 -2.63 -15.30
C LEU A 261 29.03 -1.59 -14.18
N GLY A 262 28.41 -1.92 -13.05
CA GLY A 262 28.53 -1.14 -11.81
C GLY A 262 28.06 0.30 -11.93
N PHE A 263 27.07 0.58 -12.79
CA PHE A 263 26.50 1.92 -12.87
C PHE A 263 25.77 2.25 -11.59
N ARG A 264 26.03 3.43 -11.04
CA ARG A 264 25.37 3.98 -9.86
C ARG A 264 25.13 5.46 -10.05
N GLY A 265 23.94 5.93 -9.71
CA GLY A 265 23.57 7.34 -9.65
C GLY A 265 22.83 7.65 -8.36
N ARG A 266 22.75 8.92 -8.00
CA ARG A 266 22.02 9.39 -6.82
C ARG A 266 20.99 10.41 -7.22
N HIS A 267 19.93 10.48 -6.44
CA HIS A 267 18.96 11.56 -6.51
C HIS A 267 18.15 11.65 -5.20
N ASP A 268 18.06 12.85 -4.63
CA ASP A 268 17.27 13.15 -3.41
C ASP A 268 17.47 12.15 -2.24
N GLY A 269 18.74 11.80 -1.98
CA GLY A 269 19.14 10.85 -0.93
C GLY A 269 18.88 9.37 -1.24
N GLY A 270 18.35 9.06 -2.42
CA GLY A 270 18.26 7.71 -2.98
C GLY A 270 19.46 7.37 -3.87
N GLU A 271 19.74 6.08 -4.03
CA GLU A 271 20.77 5.53 -4.91
C GLU A 271 20.14 4.54 -5.89
N ILE A 272 20.39 4.70 -7.19
CA ILE A 272 19.97 3.76 -8.24
C ILE A 272 21.21 3.09 -8.82
N GLY A 273 21.23 1.76 -8.82
CA GLY A 273 22.24 0.96 -9.50
C GLY A 273 21.68 0.28 -10.75
N VAL A 274 22.52 0.15 -11.78
CA VAL A 274 22.18 -0.51 -13.04
C VAL A 274 23.31 -1.45 -13.46
N GLU A 275 22.93 -2.65 -13.84
CA GLU A 275 23.77 -3.60 -14.58
C GLU A 275 23.03 -4.03 -15.84
N GLY A 276 23.73 -4.10 -16.96
CA GLY A 276 23.13 -4.43 -18.25
C GLY A 276 24.05 -5.25 -19.11
N ARG A 277 23.48 -6.15 -19.91
CA ARG A 277 24.22 -6.92 -20.91
C ARG A 277 23.32 -7.27 -22.08
N SER A 278 23.88 -7.22 -23.28
CA SER A 278 23.25 -7.85 -24.45
C SER A 278 23.81 -9.23 -24.74
N PHE A 279 22.96 -10.06 -25.34
CA PHE A 279 23.24 -11.43 -25.74
C PHE A 279 22.88 -11.60 -27.21
N ARG A 280 23.80 -12.20 -27.95
CA ARG A 280 23.58 -12.58 -29.33
C ARG A 280 22.51 -13.67 -29.41
N LEU A 281 21.65 -13.57 -30.42
CA LEU A 281 20.77 -14.67 -30.81
C LEU A 281 21.51 -15.61 -31.79
N PRO A 282 21.56 -16.94 -31.53
CA PRO A 282 22.36 -17.91 -32.30
C PRO A 282 22.10 -17.93 -33.82
N ASP A 283 20.88 -17.60 -34.25
CA ASP A 283 20.40 -17.87 -35.62
C ASP A 283 20.53 -16.68 -36.60
N ARG A 284 21.32 -15.64 -36.29
CA ARG A 284 21.40 -14.45 -37.16
C ARG A 284 22.86 -14.00 -37.42
N PRO A 285 23.22 -13.65 -38.67
CA PRO A 285 24.59 -13.24 -39.04
C PRO A 285 25.10 -12.03 -38.24
N VAL A 286 26.42 -11.94 -38.11
CA VAL A 286 27.13 -10.86 -37.39
C VAL A 286 27.00 -9.54 -38.16
N ALA A 287 26.57 -8.48 -37.50
CA ALA A 287 26.84 -7.10 -37.90
C ALA A 287 27.40 -6.40 -36.65
N GLY A 288 28.50 -5.68 -36.78
CA GLY A 288 29.16 -5.07 -35.63
C GLY A 288 28.29 -4.03 -34.94
N VAL A 289 28.34 -3.97 -33.61
CA VAL A 289 27.57 -3.05 -32.73
C VAL A 289 27.67 -1.57 -33.16
N LEU A 290 28.75 -1.19 -33.85
CA LEU A 290 29.07 0.18 -34.26
C LEU A 290 28.76 0.51 -35.73
N GLU A 291 28.34 -0.45 -36.56
CA GLU A 291 28.22 -0.25 -38.03
C GLU A 291 26.83 0.15 -38.51
N GLY A 292 25.89 0.41 -37.59
CA GLY A 292 24.62 1.04 -37.97
C GLY A 292 23.78 0.26 -38.98
N GLY A 293 24.00 -1.04 -39.17
CA GLY A 293 23.08 -1.91 -39.91
C GLY A 293 21.71 -1.91 -39.24
N GLY A 294 20.65 -1.64 -40.00
CA GLY A 294 19.28 -1.68 -39.50
C GLY A 294 18.87 -3.08 -39.03
N GLY A 295 18.33 -3.16 -37.82
CA GLY A 295 17.24 -4.11 -37.51
C GLY A 295 17.58 -5.52 -37.01
N ARG A 296 18.61 -5.73 -36.19
CA ARG A 296 18.73 -6.98 -35.42
C ARG A 296 18.59 -6.70 -33.93
N ARG A 297 17.48 -7.13 -33.32
CA ARG A 297 17.26 -7.03 -31.87
C ARG A 297 18.10 -8.09 -31.17
N GLU A 298 18.97 -7.68 -30.26
CA GLU A 298 19.68 -8.56 -29.34
C GLU A 298 18.76 -8.89 -28.16
N ARG A 299 19.01 -10.00 -27.45
CA ARG A 299 18.40 -10.19 -26.14
C ARG A 299 19.10 -9.27 -25.15
N VAL A 300 18.36 -8.45 -24.42
CA VAL A 300 18.94 -7.54 -23.43
C VAL A 300 18.46 -7.92 -22.04
N LYS A 301 19.39 -8.04 -21.09
CA LYS A 301 19.07 -8.19 -19.67
C LYS A 301 19.55 -6.96 -18.91
N ILE A 302 18.65 -6.32 -18.19
CA ILE A 302 18.93 -5.18 -17.33
C ILE A 302 18.49 -5.52 -15.91
N ALA A 303 19.39 -5.36 -14.94
CA ALA A 303 19.07 -5.36 -13.52
C ALA A 303 19.15 -3.92 -13.00
N VAL A 304 18.09 -3.46 -12.37
CA VAL A 304 18.02 -2.13 -11.75
C VAL A 304 17.72 -2.31 -10.28
N ASN A 305 18.48 -1.68 -9.40
CA ASN A 305 18.18 -1.62 -7.98
C ASN A 305 18.05 -0.16 -7.54
N GLY A 306 17.16 0.08 -6.60
CA GLY A 306 16.97 1.38 -5.97
C GLY A 306 17.00 1.21 -4.47
N LYS A 307 17.72 2.09 -3.79
CA LYS A 307 17.75 2.17 -2.33
C LYS A 307 17.32 3.55 -1.88
N ASN A 308 16.43 3.58 -0.90
CA ASN A 308 15.96 4.80 -0.26
C ASN A 308 15.37 5.82 -1.26
N ILE A 309 14.68 5.34 -2.30
CA ILE A 309 14.15 6.17 -3.37
C ILE A 309 12.94 6.94 -2.85
N ARG A 310 12.87 8.25 -3.11
CA ARG A 310 11.75 9.07 -2.66
C ARG A 310 10.54 8.90 -3.57
N LEU A 311 9.41 8.56 -2.96
CA LEU A 311 8.10 8.59 -3.58
C LEU A 311 7.52 9.98 -3.42
N GLY A 312 7.50 10.72 -4.53
CA GLY A 312 6.95 12.07 -4.61
C GLY A 312 6.56 12.45 -6.04
N PRO A 313 6.10 13.69 -6.25
CA PRO A 313 5.57 14.14 -7.53
C PRO A 313 6.57 14.01 -8.70
N GLU A 314 7.87 14.10 -8.45
CA GLU A 314 8.90 13.94 -9.47
C GLU A 314 9.03 12.49 -9.94
N PHE A 315 9.08 11.53 -9.01
CA PHE A 315 9.07 10.10 -9.35
C PHE A 315 7.78 9.72 -10.10
N GLU A 316 6.64 10.21 -9.62
CA GLU A 316 5.34 10.00 -10.26
C GLU A 316 5.31 10.55 -11.69
N LYS A 317 5.83 11.77 -11.92
CA LYS A 317 5.97 12.34 -13.27
C LYS A 317 6.91 11.52 -14.15
N ALA A 318 7.99 11.01 -13.56
CA ALA A 318 8.96 10.17 -14.26
C ALA A 318 8.40 8.81 -14.70
N LEU A 319 7.24 8.37 -14.19
CA LEU A 319 6.56 7.18 -14.73
C LEU A 319 6.15 7.37 -16.19
N VAL A 320 5.97 8.60 -16.66
CA VAL A 320 5.56 8.90 -18.04
C VAL A 320 6.77 9.35 -18.87
N PRO A 321 7.07 8.69 -20.00
CA PRO A 321 8.15 9.09 -20.91
C PRO A 321 7.99 10.50 -21.48
N ASP A 322 9.12 11.14 -21.81
CA ASP A 322 9.15 12.37 -22.59
C ASP A 322 8.80 12.13 -24.08
N GLY A 323 8.07 13.08 -24.67
CA GLY A 323 7.65 13.04 -26.07
C GLY A 323 8.80 13.13 -27.06
N ALA A 324 9.25 11.97 -27.55
CA ALA A 324 9.93 11.71 -28.84
C ALA A 324 10.30 10.22 -28.97
N SER A 325 10.51 9.52 -27.85
CA SER A 325 10.72 8.07 -27.79
C SER A 325 9.46 7.40 -27.22
N ALA A 326 8.46 7.15 -28.07
CA ALA A 326 7.25 6.41 -27.69
C ALA A 326 7.38 4.92 -28.02
N LYS A 327 8.57 4.33 -27.85
CA LYS A 327 8.86 2.98 -28.38
C LYS A 327 8.26 1.83 -27.54
N SER A 328 7.71 2.06 -26.35
CA SER A 328 7.16 0.95 -25.55
C SER A 328 6.19 1.38 -24.43
N GLY A 329 4.92 1.61 -24.76
CA GLY A 329 3.85 1.54 -23.77
C GLY A 329 3.58 2.81 -22.95
N ALA A 330 3.71 4.00 -23.56
CA ALA A 330 3.43 5.28 -22.90
C ALA A 330 1.99 5.39 -22.35
N ALA A 331 1.01 4.79 -23.05
CA ALA A 331 -0.39 4.79 -22.62
C ALA A 331 -0.58 3.94 -21.34
N GLU A 332 0.07 2.79 -21.26
CA GLU A 332 0.09 1.91 -20.10
C GLU A 332 0.80 2.58 -18.91
N ARG A 333 1.94 3.23 -19.17
CA ARG A 333 2.65 4.01 -18.15
C ARG A 333 1.84 5.20 -17.63
N LYS A 334 1.06 5.86 -18.48
CA LYS A 334 0.10 6.88 -18.05
C LYS A 334 -1.00 6.30 -17.16
N LYS A 335 -1.57 5.14 -17.52
CA LYS A 335 -2.55 4.43 -16.66
C LYS A 335 -1.94 4.03 -15.32
N MET A 336 -0.66 3.63 -15.31
CA MET A 336 0.08 3.33 -14.09
C MET A 336 0.26 4.57 -13.21
N GLN A 337 0.60 5.73 -13.80
CA GLN A 337 0.65 7.01 -13.10
C GLN A 337 -0.73 7.37 -12.49
N GLU A 338 -1.82 7.24 -13.25
CA GLU A 338 -3.19 7.48 -12.75
C GLU A 338 -3.56 6.53 -11.61
N ALA A 339 -3.16 5.26 -11.68
CA ALA A 339 -3.34 4.30 -10.59
C ALA A 339 -2.52 4.68 -9.35
N TRP A 340 -1.29 5.18 -9.54
CA TRP A 340 -0.43 5.66 -8.48
C TRP A 340 -1.03 6.87 -7.75
N GLN A 341 -1.56 7.84 -8.51
CA GLN A 341 -2.27 9.01 -7.98
C GLN A 341 -3.45 8.60 -7.09
N LYS A 342 -4.21 7.58 -7.51
CA LYS A 342 -5.33 7.04 -6.71
C LYS A 342 -4.89 6.39 -5.40
N LEU A 343 -3.65 5.95 -5.25
CA LEU A 343 -3.13 5.44 -3.98
C LEU A 343 -2.64 6.57 -3.07
N SER A 344 -2.25 7.71 -3.65
CA SER A 344 -1.63 8.84 -2.92
C SER A 344 -0.49 8.37 -2.01
N LEU A 345 0.36 7.48 -2.54
CA LEU A 345 1.47 6.87 -1.82
C LEU A 345 2.69 7.80 -1.81
N THR A 346 3.17 8.14 -0.62
CA THR A 346 4.34 8.99 -0.37
C THR A 346 5.27 8.32 0.64
N GLY A 347 6.54 8.72 0.67
CA GLY A 347 7.56 8.17 1.58
C GLY A 347 8.79 7.70 0.84
N ARG A 348 9.40 6.61 1.31
CA ARG A 348 10.59 6.02 0.67
C ARG A 348 10.44 4.52 0.49
N PHE A 349 11.11 3.99 -0.52
CA PHE A 349 11.10 2.56 -0.83
C PHE A 349 12.43 2.10 -1.41
N ASP A 350 12.67 0.81 -1.28
CA ASP A 350 13.70 0.12 -2.05
C ASP A 350 13.04 -0.67 -3.17
N PHE A 351 13.75 -0.87 -4.27
CA PHE A 351 13.28 -1.76 -5.31
C PHE A 351 14.39 -2.57 -5.95
N ASN A 352 14.01 -3.71 -6.52
CA ASN A 352 14.86 -4.49 -7.42
C ASN A 352 14.02 -4.88 -8.64
N ALA A 353 14.57 -4.66 -9.82
CA ALA A 353 13.95 -4.96 -11.10
C ALA A 353 14.90 -5.82 -11.93
N VAL A 354 14.38 -6.87 -12.56
CA VAL A 354 15.07 -7.57 -13.64
C VAL A 354 14.17 -7.50 -14.85
N ILE A 355 14.72 -6.94 -15.93
CA ILE A 355 14.05 -6.77 -17.21
C ILE A 355 14.81 -7.60 -18.22
N VAL A 356 14.11 -8.53 -18.87
CA VAL A 356 14.64 -9.32 -19.98
C VAL A 356 13.82 -8.98 -21.21
N ASP A 357 14.45 -8.26 -22.14
CA ASP A 357 13.89 -7.94 -23.45
C ASP A 357 14.36 -9.02 -24.44
N ASP A 358 13.49 -9.98 -24.71
CA ASP A 358 13.69 -10.99 -25.74
C ASP A 358 13.05 -10.52 -27.05
N PRO A 359 13.81 -10.52 -28.17
CA PRO A 359 13.28 -10.12 -29.47
C PRO A 359 11.98 -10.86 -29.82
N ASP A 360 11.04 -10.12 -30.40
CA ASP A 360 9.74 -10.64 -30.85
C ASP A 360 8.81 -11.14 -29.71
N GLN A 361 9.18 -10.92 -28.43
CA GLN A 361 8.36 -11.19 -27.25
C GLN A 361 8.13 -9.90 -26.44
N PRO A 362 7.03 -9.81 -25.67
CA PRO A 362 6.91 -8.77 -24.64
C PRO A 362 8.03 -8.92 -23.60
N PRO A 363 8.61 -7.82 -23.09
CA PRO A 363 9.64 -7.89 -22.06
C PRO A 363 9.15 -8.64 -20.81
N ASP A 364 9.96 -9.57 -20.31
CA ASP A 364 9.73 -10.20 -19.02
C ASP A 364 10.24 -9.27 -17.92
N VAL A 365 9.34 -8.87 -17.03
CA VAL A 365 9.61 -7.89 -15.97
C VAL A 365 9.26 -8.53 -14.63
N ASP A 366 10.29 -8.69 -13.78
CA ASP A 366 10.13 -9.02 -12.37
C ASP A 366 10.58 -7.82 -11.54
N PHE A 367 9.64 -7.27 -10.79
CA PHE A 367 9.84 -6.04 -10.03
C PHE A 367 9.39 -6.25 -8.59
N ARG A 368 10.29 -6.01 -7.64
CA ARG A 368 10.00 -6.07 -6.20
C ARG A 368 10.24 -4.71 -5.57
N ILE A 369 9.27 -4.23 -4.81
CA ILE A 369 9.31 -3.05 -3.97
C ILE A 369 9.29 -3.48 -2.49
N GLU A 370 10.11 -2.84 -1.67
CA GLU A 370 10.01 -2.84 -0.21
C GLU A 370 9.66 -1.43 0.26
N LEU A 371 8.49 -1.27 0.87
CA LEU A 371 7.99 0.00 1.39
C LEU A 371 8.56 0.27 2.78
N HIS A 372 9.04 1.51 3.01
CA HIS A 372 9.64 1.92 4.27
C HIS A 372 8.93 3.15 4.82
N GLN A 373 8.09 2.96 5.84
CA GLN A 373 7.39 4.03 6.56
C GLN A 373 6.65 4.98 5.60
N CYS A 374 5.97 4.41 4.60
CA CYS A 374 5.19 5.18 3.66
C CYS A 374 3.88 5.66 4.28
N ARG A 375 3.29 6.70 3.68
CA ARG A 375 1.92 7.13 3.93
C ARG A 375 1.10 6.93 2.67
N MET A 376 -0.12 6.44 2.80
CA MET A 376 -1.05 6.31 1.67
C MET A 376 -2.48 6.66 2.06
N GLN A 377 -3.23 7.21 1.11
CA GLN A 377 -4.66 7.50 1.26
C GLN A 377 -5.38 7.11 -0.03
N PRO A 378 -5.87 5.85 -0.13
CA PRO A 378 -6.48 5.38 -1.36
C PRO A 378 -7.79 6.11 -1.68
N ALA A 379 -7.94 6.64 -2.89
CA ALA A 379 -9.15 7.38 -3.30
C ALA A 379 -10.42 6.52 -3.30
N PHE A 380 -10.30 5.19 -3.45
CA PHE A 380 -11.41 4.24 -3.45
C PHE A 380 -11.81 3.79 -2.03
N PHE A 381 -10.99 4.07 -1.03
CA PHE A 381 -11.24 3.79 0.38
C PHE A 381 -10.42 4.81 1.16
N ALA A 382 -10.99 6.01 1.33
CA ALA A 382 -10.31 7.23 1.78
C ALA A 382 -9.97 7.19 3.28
N TYR A 383 -9.22 6.16 3.67
CA TYR A 383 -8.77 5.89 5.02
C TYR A 383 -7.25 6.06 5.04
N GLU A 384 -6.77 7.04 5.79
CA GLU A 384 -5.36 7.38 5.82
C GLU A 384 -4.57 6.27 6.52
N LEU A 385 -3.50 5.82 5.88
CA LEU A 385 -2.64 4.76 6.40
C LEU A 385 -1.21 5.31 6.53
N ASP A 386 -0.74 5.32 7.76
CA ASP A 386 0.59 5.72 8.16
C ASP A 386 1.49 4.50 8.40
N ASP A 387 2.80 4.74 8.42
CA ASP A 387 3.84 3.73 8.67
C ASP A 387 3.65 2.45 7.82
N VAL A 388 3.26 2.63 6.56
CA VAL A 388 3.05 1.53 5.62
C VAL A 388 4.39 0.88 5.31
N VAL A 389 4.50 -0.40 5.68
CA VAL A 389 5.68 -1.24 5.49
C VAL A 389 5.26 -2.59 4.92
N GLY A 390 6.04 -3.15 4.02
CA GLY A 390 5.83 -4.47 3.46
C GLY A 390 6.33 -4.57 2.03
N SER A 391 6.13 -5.72 1.41
CA SER A 391 6.67 -5.97 0.07
C SER A 391 5.58 -6.10 -0.99
N VAL A 392 5.88 -5.58 -2.18
CA VAL A 392 5.04 -5.68 -3.37
C VAL A 392 5.87 -6.29 -4.49
N ARG A 393 5.38 -7.33 -5.16
CA ARG A 393 6.06 -7.92 -6.32
C ARG A 393 5.14 -7.96 -7.52
N TYR A 394 5.60 -7.42 -8.63
CA TYR A 394 4.98 -7.57 -9.94
C TYR A 394 5.75 -8.60 -10.76
N THR A 395 5.07 -9.65 -11.21
CA THR A 395 5.65 -10.68 -12.08
C THR A 395 4.54 -11.38 -12.86
N GLN A 396 4.79 -11.68 -14.15
CA GLN A 396 3.84 -12.38 -15.03
C GLN A 396 2.44 -11.73 -15.05
N GLY A 397 2.38 -10.40 -14.99
CA GLY A 397 1.13 -9.63 -15.00
C GLY A 397 0.35 -9.63 -13.67
N ASN A 398 0.83 -10.31 -12.62
CA ASN A 398 0.21 -10.35 -11.30
C ASN A 398 0.94 -9.44 -10.32
N ILE A 399 0.19 -8.85 -9.37
CA ILE A 399 0.76 -8.10 -8.24
C ILE A 399 0.54 -8.90 -6.97
N PHE A 400 1.62 -9.21 -6.26
CA PHE A 400 1.61 -9.88 -4.98
C PHE A 400 1.92 -8.89 -3.87
N LEU A 401 1.14 -8.94 -2.80
CA LEU A 401 1.36 -8.21 -1.56
C LEU A 401 1.80 -9.21 -0.50
N ASP A 402 2.87 -8.92 0.25
CA ASP A 402 3.31 -9.78 1.35
C ASP A 402 3.62 -8.94 2.59
N ARG A 403 2.98 -9.32 3.70
CA ARG A 403 3.17 -8.76 5.04
C ARG A 403 3.08 -7.23 5.08
N ILE A 404 2.03 -6.67 4.51
CA ILE A 404 1.76 -5.23 4.61
C ILE A 404 1.31 -4.91 6.05
N ARG A 405 1.93 -3.92 6.67
CA ARG A 405 1.56 -3.37 7.97
C ARG A 405 1.42 -1.88 7.84
N ALA A 406 0.46 -1.32 8.55
CA ALA A 406 0.19 0.10 8.59
C ALA A 406 -0.46 0.46 9.93
N LYS A 407 -0.70 1.73 10.17
CA LYS A 407 -1.54 2.22 11.25
C LYS A 407 -2.50 3.29 10.72
N HIS A 408 -3.70 3.33 11.27
CA HIS A 408 -4.56 4.51 11.16
C HIS A 408 -4.76 5.06 12.55
N ASN A 409 -4.35 6.31 12.80
CA ASN A 409 -4.28 6.87 14.14
C ASN A 409 -3.50 5.95 15.11
N GLN A 410 -4.17 5.38 16.11
CA GLN A 410 -3.60 4.42 17.07
C GLN A 410 -3.95 2.96 16.76
N THR A 411 -4.67 2.69 15.67
CA THR A 411 -5.13 1.35 15.27
C THR A 411 -4.08 0.69 14.38
N PRO A 412 -3.37 -0.36 14.84
CA PRO A 412 -2.50 -1.15 13.99
C PRO A 412 -3.33 -2.00 13.02
N LEU A 413 -2.89 -2.01 11.76
CA LEU A 413 -3.49 -2.74 10.65
C LEU A 413 -2.43 -3.64 10.03
N SER A 414 -2.82 -4.84 9.63
CA SER A 414 -1.95 -5.73 8.88
C SER A 414 -2.72 -6.52 7.83
N LEU A 415 -2.01 -6.92 6.78
CA LEU A 415 -2.45 -7.82 5.73
C LEU A 415 -1.33 -8.86 5.56
N ARG A 416 -1.66 -10.13 5.80
CA ARG A 416 -0.68 -11.23 5.66
C ARG A 416 -0.24 -11.38 4.21
N TRP A 417 -1.19 -11.50 3.28
CA TRP A 417 -0.91 -11.73 1.88
C TRP A 417 -2.01 -11.18 0.99
N GLY A 418 -1.66 -10.78 -0.24
CA GLY A 418 -2.64 -10.47 -1.27
C GLY A 418 -2.17 -10.78 -2.68
N LEU A 419 -3.14 -10.97 -3.57
CA LEU A 419 -2.94 -11.13 -5.02
C LEU A 419 -3.93 -10.23 -5.75
N ILE A 420 -3.42 -9.42 -6.66
CA ILE A 420 -4.21 -8.63 -7.60
C ILE A 420 -3.88 -9.15 -9.00
N GLN A 421 -4.90 -9.66 -9.68
CA GLN A 421 -4.82 -10.22 -11.01
C GLN A 421 -5.72 -9.43 -11.97
N PRO A 422 -5.15 -8.62 -12.87
CA PRO A 422 -5.87 -8.03 -13.99
C PRO A 422 -6.51 -9.11 -14.87
N ARG A 423 -7.74 -8.88 -15.34
CA ARG A 423 -8.50 -9.81 -16.19
C ARG A 423 -8.85 -9.16 -17.51
N GLY A 424 -7.95 -9.29 -18.49
CA GLY A 424 -8.16 -8.76 -19.84
C GLY A 424 -8.22 -7.23 -19.88
N GLU A 425 -8.89 -6.68 -20.90
CA GLU A 425 -9.05 -5.25 -21.09
C GLU A 425 -10.27 -4.68 -20.33
N GLY A 426 -10.28 -3.37 -20.07
CA GLY A 426 -11.43 -2.68 -19.48
C GLY A 426 -11.42 -2.53 -17.94
N GLY A 427 -10.28 -2.82 -17.28
CA GLY A 427 -10.11 -2.56 -15.84
C GLY A 427 -10.77 -3.59 -14.91
N ARG A 428 -11.09 -4.78 -15.44
CA ARG A 428 -11.52 -5.92 -14.63
C ARG A 428 -10.34 -6.50 -13.87
N MET A 429 -10.53 -6.79 -12.60
CA MET A 429 -9.50 -7.30 -11.71
C MET A 429 -10.13 -8.29 -10.73
N MET A 430 -9.39 -9.35 -10.45
CA MET A 430 -9.64 -10.22 -9.31
C MET A 430 -8.65 -9.87 -8.21
N VAL A 431 -9.15 -9.68 -7.00
CA VAL A 431 -8.33 -9.34 -5.83
C VAL A 431 -8.61 -10.34 -4.73
N TRP A 432 -7.55 -10.90 -4.15
CA TRP A 432 -7.60 -11.71 -2.94
C TRP A 432 -6.76 -11.02 -1.89
N LEU A 433 -7.34 -10.75 -0.72
CA LEU A 433 -6.65 -10.20 0.44
C LEU A 433 -6.93 -11.16 1.60
N ASP A 434 -5.88 -11.65 2.22
CA ASP A 434 -5.95 -12.73 3.20
C ASP A 434 -5.21 -12.31 4.47
N GLY A 435 -5.83 -12.61 5.62
CA GLY A 435 -5.33 -12.27 6.93
C GLY A 435 -5.26 -10.77 7.17
N ILE A 436 -6.31 -10.01 6.80
CA ILE A 436 -6.45 -8.63 7.28
C ILE A 436 -6.74 -8.66 8.77
N GLN A 437 -5.99 -7.91 9.56
CA GLN A 437 -6.20 -7.80 11.00
C GLN A 437 -6.15 -6.33 11.44
N ALA A 438 -7.10 -5.95 12.30
CA ALA A 438 -7.11 -4.69 13.04
C ALA A 438 -7.33 -4.97 14.52
N THR A 439 -6.49 -4.40 15.39
CA THR A 439 -6.63 -4.56 16.85
C THR A 439 -7.08 -3.25 17.47
N ARG A 440 -8.12 -3.28 18.32
CA ARG A 440 -8.76 -2.07 18.85
C ARG A 440 -9.13 -1.05 17.75
N LEU A 441 -9.72 -1.53 16.65
CA LEU A 441 -10.27 -0.70 15.59
C LEU A 441 -11.39 0.17 16.14
N VAL A 442 -11.19 1.48 16.08
CA VAL A 442 -12.21 2.47 16.39
C VAL A 442 -13.05 2.68 15.13
N VAL A 443 -14.38 2.63 15.28
CA VAL A 443 -15.32 2.92 14.18
C VAL A 443 -15.59 4.43 14.18
N ASP A 444 -14.60 5.19 13.73
CA ASP A 444 -14.63 6.66 13.64
C ASP A 444 -15.28 7.16 12.35
N GLU A 445 -15.47 8.48 12.24
CA GLU A 445 -16.03 9.10 11.04
C GLU A 445 -15.16 8.87 9.79
N ASP A 446 -13.84 8.73 9.95
CA ASP A 446 -12.92 8.44 8.85
C ASP A 446 -13.21 7.05 8.26
N LEU A 447 -13.31 6.01 9.10
CA LEU A 447 -13.68 4.67 8.65
C LEU A 447 -15.10 4.63 8.07
N LEU A 448 -16.06 5.28 8.75
CA LEU A 448 -17.46 5.32 8.32
C LEU A 448 -17.61 6.03 6.97
N THR A 449 -16.79 7.03 6.68
CA THR A 449 -16.82 7.74 5.39
C THR A 449 -16.09 6.98 4.29
N ALA A 450 -15.04 6.23 4.63
CA ALA A 450 -14.29 5.41 3.67
C ALA A 450 -15.04 4.15 3.21
N MET A 451 -15.93 3.59 4.05
CA MET A 451 -16.68 2.37 3.77
C MET A 451 -17.82 2.56 2.74
N PRO A 452 -18.24 1.49 2.03
CA PRO A 452 -19.42 1.52 1.18
C PRO A 452 -20.69 1.96 1.94
N GLU A 453 -21.57 2.73 1.31
CA GLU A 453 -22.72 3.38 1.94
C GLU A 453 -23.59 2.44 2.78
N GLY A 454 -23.92 1.25 2.26
CA GLY A 454 -24.74 0.26 2.98
C GLY A 454 -24.09 -0.24 4.27
N LEU A 455 -22.77 -0.44 4.25
CA LEU A 455 -22.02 -0.85 5.44
C LEU A 455 -21.86 0.32 6.42
N SER A 456 -21.54 1.51 5.92
CA SER A 456 -21.46 2.74 6.72
C SER A 456 -22.76 3.01 7.47
N ARG A 457 -23.91 2.95 6.78
CA ARG A 457 -25.25 3.11 7.38
C ARG A 457 -25.50 2.08 8.48
N THR A 458 -25.15 0.81 8.22
CA THR A 458 -25.30 -0.26 9.21
C THR A 458 -24.44 -0.01 10.44
N CYS A 459 -23.16 0.35 10.27
CA CYS A 459 -22.26 0.65 11.38
C CYS A 459 -22.71 1.88 12.19
N ARG A 460 -23.20 2.94 11.53
CA ARG A 460 -23.77 4.14 12.17
C ARG A 460 -25.01 3.82 13.01
N MET A 461 -25.87 2.94 12.51
CA MET A 461 -27.06 2.48 13.24
C MET A 461 -26.65 1.66 14.47
N LEU A 462 -25.71 0.72 14.31
CA LEU A 462 -25.25 -0.17 15.36
C LEU A 462 -24.46 0.53 16.47
N LYS A 463 -23.92 1.74 16.21
CA LYS A 463 -23.08 2.55 17.13
C LYS A 463 -22.11 1.69 17.95
N ILE A 464 -21.30 0.89 17.24
CA ILE A 464 -20.34 -0.02 17.85
C ILE A 464 -19.20 0.80 18.46
N GLY A 465 -18.92 0.64 19.74
CA GLY A 465 -17.81 1.35 20.38
C GLY A 465 -17.39 0.73 21.72
N PRO A 466 -16.26 1.15 22.31
CA PRO A 466 -15.35 2.16 21.75
C PRO A 466 -14.40 1.60 20.68
N ALA A 467 -14.09 0.30 20.71
CA ALA A 467 -13.21 -0.34 19.74
C ALA A 467 -13.54 -1.84 19.59
N LEU A 468 -13.15 -2.43 18.46
CA LEU A 468 -13.34 -3.85 18.17
C LEU A 468 -12.08 -4.47 17.59
N ASP A 469 -11.95 -5.79 17.71
CA ASP A 469 -10.91 -6.54 16.99
C ASP A 469 -11.50 -7.10 15.70
N LEU A 470 -10.80 -6.95 14.58
CA LEU A 470 -11.24 -7.42 13.27
C LEU A 470 -10.23 -8.40 12.70
N GLY A 471 -10.69 -9.57 12.29
CA GLY A 471 -10.02 -10.47 11.35
C GLY A 471 -10.87 -10.59 10.10
N LEU A 472 -10.26 -10.47 8.92
CA LEU A 472 -11.00 -10.38 7.66
C LEU A 472 -10.21 -10.97 6.49
N ASP A 473 -10.86 -11.82 5.71
CA ASP A 473 -10.41 -12.23 4.38
C ASP A 473 -11.38 -11.65 3.34
N LEU A 474 -10.84 -11.06 2.26
CA LEU A 474 -11.62 -10.44 1.19
C LEU A 474 -11.30 -11.07 -0.16
N ARG A 475 -12.35 -11.22 -0.97
CA ARG A 475 -12.23 -11.42 -2.41
C ARG A 475 -13.03 -10.34 -3.12
N LEU A 476 -12.44 -9.72 -4.12
CA LEU A 476 -13.10 -8.69 -4.91
C LEU A 476 -13.03 -9.03 -6.40
N GLU A 477 -14.12 -8.74 -7.10
CA GLU A 477 -14.20 -8.78 -8.56
C GLU A 477 -14.72 -7.43 -9.07
N THR A 478 -13.91 -6.74 -9.88
CA THR A 478 -14.35 -5.52 -10.58
C THR A 478 -14.84 -5.89 -11.99
N ILE A 479 -15.99 -5.34 -12.39
CA ILE A 479 -16.64 -5.65 -13.68
C ILE A 479 -16.27 -4.63 -14.77
N GLY A 480 -15.72 -3.48 -14.36
CA GLY A 480 -15.21 -2.39 -15.20
C GLY A 480 -14.89 -1.14 -14.37
N LEU A 481 -14.19 -0.17 -14.97
CA LEU A 481 -13.89 1.13 -14.34
C LEU A 481 -15.19 1.84 -13.89
N GLY A 482 -15.26 2.21 -12.61
CA GLY A 482 -16.38 2.97 -12.04
C GLY A 482 -17.59 2.14 -11.59
N SER A 483 -17.60 0.82 -11.82
CA SER A 483 -18.63 -0.08 -11.26
C SER A 483 -18.29 -0.48 -9.84
N ALA A 484 -19.29 -0.58 -8.95
CA ALA A 484 -19.10 -1.12 -7.61
C ALA A 484 -18.57 -2.57 -7.69
N PRO A 485 -17.52 -2.91 -6.93
CA PRO A 485 -16.96 -4.26 -6.95
C PRO A 485 -17.95 -5.24 -6.33
N LYS A 486 -17.94 -6.47 -6.83
CA LYS A 486 -18.48 -7.60 -6.05
C LYS A 486 -17.49 -7.93 -4.96
N VAL A 487 -17.98 -8.13 -3.74
CA VAL A 487 -17.14 -8.39 -2.57
C VAL A 487 -17.63 -9.64 -1.87
N TRP A 488 -16.73 -10.55 -1.56
CA TRP A 488 -16.96 -11.67 -0.66
C TRP A 488 -16.05 -11.51 0.55
N TRP A 489 -16.58 -11.83 1.72
CA TRP A 489 -15.80 -11.78 2.96
C TRP A 489 -15.97 -13.03 3.81
N ASP A 490 -14.94 -13.31 4.60
CA ASP A 490 -14.97 -14.14 5.79
C ASP A 490 -14.39 -13.30 6.93
N ALA A 491 -15.21 -12.97 7.93
CA ALA A 491 -14.85 -12.01 8.95
C ALA A 491 -15.12 -12.54 10.36
N LYS A 492 -14.23 -12.18 11.27
CA LYS A 492 -14.34 -12.37 12.72
C LYS A 492 -14.24 -11.00 13.38
N VAL A 493 -15.28 -10.63 14.13
CA VAL A 493 -15.34 -9.42 14.93
C VAL A 493 -15.27 -9.83 16.40
N GLY A 494 -14.31 -9.29 17.15
CA GLY A 494 -14.17 -9.45 18.59
C GLY A 494 -14.69 -8.22 19.31
N PHE A 495 -15.50 -8.43 20.34
CA PHE A 495 -16.03 -7.39 21.21
C PHE A 495 -15.37 -7.50 22.58
N ALA A 496 -14.86 -6.38 23.08
CA ALA A 496 -14.27 -6.24 24.40
C ALA A 496 -14.84 -4.98 25.05
N ASP A 497 -15.72 -5.17 26.02
CA ASP A 497 -16.46 -4.10 26.72
C ASP A 497 -17.15 -3.12 25.76
N CYS A 498 -17.78 -3.65 24.71
CA CYS A 498 -18.41 -2.82 23.69
C CYS A 498 -19.84 -2.40 24.07
N VAL A 499 -20.28 -1.29 23.49
CA VAL A 499 -21.69 -0.90 23.40
C VAL A 499 -22.18 -1.21 21.98
N LEU A 500 -23.36 -1.82 21.86
CA LEU A 500 -24.04 -2.07 20.59
C LEU A 500 -25.47 -1.53 20.70
N ARG A 501 -25.90 -0.70 19.75
CA ARG A 501 -27.27 -0.19 19.64
C ARG A 501 -28.00 -0.88 18.50
N THR A 502 -28.79 -1.89 18.82
CA THR A 502 -29.55 -2.66 17.80
C THR A 502 -31.06 -2.50 18.04
N GLY A 503 -31.53 -1.26 18.19
CA GLY A 503 -32.86 -0.95 18.73
C GLY A 503 -32.99 -1.14 20.24
N VAL A 504 -32.12 -1.96 20.83
CA VAL A 504 -31.88 -2.08 22.28
C VAL A 504 -30.41 -1.74 22.54
N ASP A 505 -30.15 -0.95 23.58
CA ASP A 505 -28.80 -0.64 24.04
C ASP A 505 -28.22 -1.86 24.78
N LEU A 506 -27.32 -2.57 24.12
CA LEU A 506 -26.49 -3.60 24.72
C LEU A 506 -25.20 -2.97 25.24
N GLN A 507 -24.91 -3.18 26.52
CA GLN A 507 -23.73 -2.61 27.19
C GLN A 507 -22.82 -3.72 27.72
N GLY A 508 -21.51 -3.44 27.81
CA GLY A 508 -20.53 -4.39 28.32
C GLY A 508 -20.47 -5.68 27.51
N VAL A 509 -20.59 -5.55 26.19
CA VAL A 509 -20.63 -6.68 25.26
C VAL A 509 -19.24 -7.27 25.12
N ASN A 510 -19.09 -8.53 25.54
CA ASN A 510 -17.85 -9.28 25.43
C ASN A 510 -18.09 -10.58 24.67
N GLY A 511 -17.40 -10.79 23.55
CA GLY A 511 -17.70 -11.94 22.70
C GLY A 511 -17.10 -11.86 21.31
N GLN A 512 -17.65 -12.68 20.42
CA GLN A 512 -17.23 -12.76 19.03
C GLN A 512 -18.44 -12.89 18.09
N PHE A 513 -18.30 -12.34 16.90
CA PHE A 513 -19.23 -12.51 15.79
C PHE A 513 -18.44 -12.98 14.56
N PHE A 514 -18.84 -14.11 14.01
CA PHE A 514 -18.28 -14.66 12.78
C PHE A 514 -19.29 -14.45 11.67
N THR A 515 -18.85 -14.00 10.49
CA THR A 515 -19.74 -13.74 9.36
C THR A 515 -19.07 -14.03 8.03
N LYS A 516 -19.84 -14.61 7.13
CA LYS A 516 -19.50 -14.78 5.71
C LYS A 516 -20.62 -14.18 4.89
N GLY A 517 -20.28 -13.52 3.80
CA GLY A 517 -21.31 -13.01 2.92
C GLY A 517 -20.78 -12.47 1.61
N HIS A 518 -21.73 -11.93 0.85
CA HIS A 518 -21.49 -11.41 -0.49
C HIS A 518 -22.22 -10.08 -0.70
N PHE A 519 -21.55 -9.16 -1.36
CA PHE A 519 -22.11 -7.93 -1.90
C PHE A 519 -21.97 -8.00 -3.41
N ASP A 520 -23.08 -7.92 -4.14
CA ASP A 520 -23.10 -8.12 -5.59
C ASP A 520 -22.82 -6.85 -6.40
N GLY A 521 -22.46 -5.76 -5.72
CA GLY A 521 -22.30 -4.41 -6.28
C GLY A 521 -23.53 -3.52 -6.10
N ARG A 522 -24.67 -4.06 -5.63
CA ARG A 522 -25.89 -3.29 -5.36
C ARG A 522 -26.48 -3.58 -3.99
N THR A 523 -26.55 -4.84 -3.61
CA THR A 523 -27.26 -5.30 -2.41
C THR A 523 -26.44 -6.31 -1.63
N LEU A 524 -26.67 -6.32 -0.31
CA LEU A 524 -26.13 -7.34 0.58
C LEU A 524 -26.93 -8.64 0.42
N CYS A 525 -26.27 -9.67 -0.10
CA CYS A 525 -26.91 -10.95 -0.42
C CYS A 525 -26.19 -12.13 0.25
N GLY A 526 -26.94 -13.05 0.86
CA GLY A 526 -26.37 -14.30 1.34
C GLY A 526 -25.39 -14.15 2.51
N LEU A 527 -25.68 -13.24 3.44
CA LEU A 527 -24.94 -13.15 4.70
C LEU A 527 -25.35 -14.30 5.61
N THR A 528 -24.36 -14.97 6.20
CA THR A 528 -24.54 -15.94 7.29
C THR A 528 -23.56 -15.61 8.40
N GLY A 529 -24.01 -15.64 9.64
CA GLY A 529 -23.17 -15.33 10.78
C GLY A 529 -23.58 -16.04 12.05
N GLN A 530 -22.63 -16.13 12.97
CA GLN A 530 -22.80 -16.72 14.29
C GLN A 530 -22.32 -15.73 15.34
N LEU A 531 -23.22 -15.35 16.23
CA LEU A 531 -22.95 -14.50 17.37
C LEU A 531 -22.73 -15.39 18.60
N ALA A 532 -21.64 -15.15 19.33
CA ALA A 532 -21.33 -15.80 20.58
C ALA A 532 -20.80 -14.76 21.58
N LEU A 533 -21.66 -14.27 22.47
CA LEU A 533 -21.31 -13.34 23.54
C LEU A 533 -21.20 -14.10 24.86
N ARG A 534 -20.13 -13.85 25.60
CA ARG A 534 -19.96 -14.36 26.95
C ARG A 534 -20.90 -13.63 27.92
N GLU A 535 -20.97 -12.32 27.77
CA GLU A 535 -21.78 -11.44 28.61
C GLU A 535 -22.20 -10.18 27.84
N ALA A 536 -23.33 -9.63 28.24
CA ALA A 536 -23.81 -8.31 27.87
C ALA A 536 -24.87 -7.86 28.90
N LYS A 537 -25.31 -6.61 28.82
CA LYS A 537 -26.45 -6.08 29.56
C LYS A 537 -27.47 -5.51 28.58
N ALA A 538 -28.72 -5.92 28.68
CA ALA A 538 -29.84 -5.37 27.91
C ALA A 538 -30.85 -4.76 28.89
N PHE A 539 -31.25 -3.50 28.70
CA PHE A 539 -32.16 -2.79 29.63
C PHE A 539 -31.72 -2.87 31.11
N GLY A 540 -30.40 -2.82 31.36
CA GLY A 540 -29.82 -2.97 32.70
C GLY A 540 -29.84 -4.40 33.26
N GLN A 541 -30.41 -5.37 32.55
CA GLN A 541 -30.48 -6.77 32.94
C GLN A 541 -29.25 -7.52 32.39
N PRO A 542 -28.51 -8.26 33.23
CA PRO A 542 -27.37 -9.06 32.78
C PRO A 542 -27.85 -10.27 31.99
N ILE A 543 -27.26 -10.46 30.81
CA ILE A 543 -27.42 -11.64 29.97
C ILE A 543 -26.05 -12.29 29.75
N SER A 544 -26.02 -13.61 29.75
CA SER A 544 -24.77 -14.39 29.65
C SER A 544 -24.92 -15.51 28.63
N GLY A 545 -23.80 -15.95 28.05
CA GLY A 545 -23.79 -17.06 27.08
C GLY A 545 -24.75 -16.84 25.91
N VAL A 546 -24.78 -15.62 25.35
CA VAL A 546 -25.67 -15.27 24.24
C VAL A 546 -25.17 -15.95 22.97
N THR A 547 -26.00 -16.79 22.37
CA THR A 547 -25.73 -17.37 21.05
C THR A 547 -26.86 -17.06 20.10
N ALA A 548 -26.55 -16.70 18.85
CA ALA A 548 -27.56 -16.52 17.82
C ALA A 548 -27.00 -16.78 16.41
N ARG A 549 -27.86 -17.19 15.49
CA ARG A 549 -27.55 -17.27 14.05
C ARG A 549 -28.12 -16.06 13.34
N LEU A 550 -27.29 -15.37 12.57
CA LEU A 550 -27.66 -14.20 11.79
C LEU A 550 -27.67 -14.59 10.31
N GLU A 551 -28.75 -14.30 9.60
CA GLU A 551 -28.83 -14.56 8.16
C GLU A 551 -29.51 -13.42 7.41
N VAL A 552 -29.00 -13.10 6.22
CA VAL A 552 -29.70 -12.28 5.22
C VAL A 552 -29.97 -13.19 4.02
N PRO A 553 -31.18 -13.78 3.94
CA PRO A 553 -31.51 -14.73 2.88
C PRO A 553 -31.45 -14.08 1.50
N VAL A 554 -30.91 -14.79 0.51
CA VAL A 554 -30.81 -14.30 -0.88
C VAL A 554 -32.18 -13.92 -1.48
N ARG A 555 -33.26 -14.60 -1.05
CA ARG A 555 -34.63 -14.34 -1.54
C ARG A 555 -35.27 -13.08 -0.96
N THR A 556 -34.79 -12.62 0.20
CA THR A 556 -35.28 -11.43 0.90
C THR A 556 -34.06 -10.61 1.29
N PRO A 557 -33.36 -10.01 0.31
CA PRO A 557 -32.20 -9.17 0.58
C PRO A 557 -32.60 -8.06 1.55
N GLU A 558 -31.63 -7.55 2.32
CA GLU A 558 -31.82 -6.47 3.30
C GLU A 558 -32.68 -6.81 4.52
N THR A 559 -33.20 -8.04 4.67
CA THR A 559 -33.82 -8.49 5.93
C THR A 559 -32.83 -9.34 6.73
N LEU A 560 -32.30 -8.79 7.82
CA LEU A 560 -31.50 -9.53 8.79
C LEU A 560 -32.42 -10.34 9.71
N ARG A 561 -32.24 -11.65 9.74
CA ARG A 561 -32.94 -12.55 10.67
C ARG A 561 -31.96 -13.04 11.72
N ILE A 562 -32.37 -12.93 12.97
CA ILE A 562 -31.70 -13.46 14.16
C ILE A 562 -32.50 -14.68 14.59
N ARG A 563 -31.92 -15.86 14.45
CA ARG A 563 -32.54 -17.15 14.76
C ARG A 563 -31.78 -17.83 15.89
N ASP A 564 -32.50 -18.71 16.59
CA ASP A 564 -31.96 -19.49 17.71
C ASP A 564 -31.25 -18.62 18.74
N LEU A 565 -31.81 -17.42 19.02
CA LEU A 565 -31.29 -16.57 20.07
C LEU A 565 -31.48 -17.32 21.39
N LYS A 566 -30.38 -17.56 22.09
CA LYS A 566 -30.36 -18.20 23.41
C LYS A 566 -29.43 -17.41 24.32
N ALA A 567 -29.84 -17.18 25.56
CA ALA A 567 -29.02 -16.55 26.59
C ALA A 567 -29.43 -17.04 27.98
N GLY A 568 -28.52 -16.98 28.94
CA GLY A 568 -28.80 -17.13 30.36
C GLY A 568 -29.15 -15.77 30.98
N VAL A 569 -30.21 -15.73 31.79
CA VAL A 569 -30.65 -14.53 32.53
C VAL A 569 -31.22 -14.97 33.87
N PHE A 570 -30.69 -14.40 34.96
CA PHE A 570 -31.06 -14.73 36.36
C PHE A 570 -31.26 -16.23 36.62
N GLY A 571 -30.29 -17.07 36.22
CA GLY A 571 -30.33 -18.52 36.44
C GLY A 571 -31.34 -19.31 35.58
N GLY A 572 -32.13 -18.64 34.74
CA GLY A 572 -32.99 -19.26 33.73
C GLY A 572 -32.47 -19.09 32.31
N THR A 573 -33.31 -19.40 31.33
CA THR A 573 -32.96 -19.33 29.89
C THR A 573 -33.90 -18.39 29.15
N LEU A 574 -33.33 -17.48 28.36
CA LEU A 574 -34.00 -16.64 27.38
C LEU A 574 -33.80 -17.25 25.99
N GLY A 575 -34.90 -17.55 25.32
CA GLY A 575 -34.94 -17.99 23.93
C GLY A 575 -35.68 -16.99 23.06
N GLY A 576 -35.42 -16.96 21.75
CA GLY A 576 -36.21 -16.12 20.87
C GLY A 576 -35.73 -16.05 19.43
N GLU A 577 -36.38 -15.16 18.70
CA GLU A 577 -36.00 -14.76 17.34
C GLU A 577 -36.27 -13.28 17.14
N ALA A 578 -35.56 -12.70 16.18
CA ALA A 578 -35.79 -11.33 15.76
C ALA A 578 -35.62 -11.19 14.25
N SER A 579 -36.28 -10.22 13.67
CA SER A 579 -36.05 -9.78 12.29
C SER A 579 -35.89 -8.28 12.26
N LEU A 580 -34.96 -7.82 11.43
CA LEU A 580 -34.64 -6.42 11.22
C LEU A 580 -34.60 -6.16 9.72
N LYS A 581 -35.52 -5.36 9.21
CA LYS A 581 -35.44 -4.84 7.84
C LYS A 581 -34.49 -3.66 7.80
N LEU A 582 -33.42 -3.80 7.04
CA LEU A 582 -32.39 -2.79 6.84
C LEU A 582 -32.92 -1.80 5.79
N GLY A 583 -33.36 -0.63 6.23
CA GLY A 583 -33.86 0.44 5.37
C GLY A 583 -33.49 1.82 5.91
N PRO A 584 -33.90 2.91 5.26
CA PRO A 584 -33.71 4.27 5.77
C PRO A 584 -34.36 4.47 7.14
N ARG A 585 -35.46 3.75 7.40
CA ARG A 585 -36.08 3.57 8.70
C ARG A 585 -36.11 2.07 9.00
N PRO A 586 -35.31 1.57 9.95
CA PRO A 586 -35.28 0.15 10.25
C PRO A 586 -36.59 -0.27 10.90
N GLU A 587 -37.14 -1.39 10.46
CA GLU A 587 -38.28 -2.06 11.10
C GLU A 587 -37.77 -3.29 11.83
N TYR A 588 -38.12 -3.45 13.10
CA TYR A 588 -37.75 -4.61 13.90
C TYR A 588 -38.98 -5.33 14.47
N ASP A 589 -38.88 -6.66 14.53
CA ASP A 589 -39.84 -7.55 15.16
C ASP A 589 -39.04 -8.56 16.01
N VAL A 590 -39.32 -8.64 17.31
CA VAL A 590 -38.55 -9.38 18.30
C VAL A 590 -39.51 -10.18 19.17
N LEU A 591 -39.34 -11.50 19.21
CA LEU A 591 -40.09 -12.41 20.07
C LEU A 591 -39.13 -13.10 21.05
N LEU A 592 -39.38 -12.96 22.34
CA LEU A 592 -38.58 -13.52 23.42
C LEU A 592 -39.45 -14.36 24.37
N ASP A 593 -38.99 -15.56 24.73
CA ASP A 593 -39.55 -16.42 25.77
C ASP A 593 -38.46 -16.73 26.82
N ALA A 594 -38.68 -16.28 28.04
CA ALA A 594 -37.82 -16.48 29.19
C ALA A 594 -38.46 -17.52 30.11
N VAL A 595 -37.74 -18.61 30.39
CA VAL A 595 -38.25 -19.75 31.18
C VAL A 595 -37.33 -20.03 32.37
N ALA A 596 -37.93 -20.43 33.48
CA ALA A 596 -37.26 -20.85 34.71
C ALA A 596 -36.35 -19.77 35.34
N ILE A 597 -36.67 -18.51 35.08
CA ILE A 597 -36.00 -17.35 35.68
C ILE A 597 -36.14 -17.43 37.20
N ASP A 598 -35.02 -17.32 37.92
CA ASP A 598 -35.04 -17.33 39.38
C ASP A 598 -35.53 -15.97 39.89
N LEU A 599 -36.71 -15.98 40.51
CA LEU A 599 -37.37 -14.77 41.02
C LEU A 599 -36.51 -14.09 42.11
N ALA A 600 -35.82 -14.87 42.93
CA ALA A 600 -34.93 -14.36 43.97
C ALA A 600 -33.79 -13.53 43.37
N SER A 601 -33.11 -14.08 42.35
CA SER A 601 -32.02 -13.41 41.64
C SER A 601 -32.48 -12.17 40.90
N ALA A 602 -33.61 -12.24 40.19
CA ALA A 602 -34.18 -11.10 39.46
C ALA A 602 -34.64 -9.98 40.41
N GLY A 603 -35.28 -10.34 41.51
CA GLY A 603 -35.72 -9.41 42.55
C GLY A 603 -34.55 -8.75 43.28
N LYS A 604 -33.52 -9.54 43.62
CA LYS A 604 -32.28 -9.02 44.21
C LYS A 604 -31.62 -7.99 43.30
N HIS A 605 -31.42 -8.30 42.00
CA HIS A 605 -30.80 -7.36 41.06
C HIS A 605 -31.59 -6.06 40.91
N ASN A 606 -32.92 -6.14 40.82
CA ASN A 606 -33.76 -4.97 40.52
C ASN A 606 -34.20 -4.19 41.78
N MET A 607 -34.10 -4.74 42.99
CA MET A 607 -34.54 -4.08 44.24
C MET A 607 -33.40 -3.76 45.25
N GLN A 608 -32.13 -3.95 44.85
CA GLN A 608 -31.01 -4.02 45.81
C GLN A 608 -30.58 -2.72 46.52
N SER A 609 -31.19 -1.56 46.29
CA SER A 609 -30.84 -0.33 47.04
C SER A 609 -31.79 0.04 48.17
N SER A 610 -32.93 -0.66 48.35
CA SER A 610 -33.88 -0.33 49.43
C SER A 610 -33.47 -0.85 50.83
N LEU A 611 -32.36 -1.58 50.97
CA LEU A 611 -31.93 -2.22 52.22
C LEU A 611 -30.64 -1.63 52.83
N SER A 612 -30.08 -0.58 52.25
CA SER A 612 -28.88 0.09 52.78
C SER A 612 -29.11 1.59 52.96
N GLY A 613 -30.04 1.95 53.85
CA GLY A 613 -30.26 3.32 54.31
C GLY A 613 -30.12 3.44 55.82
N ASN A 614 -28.99 4.02 56.25
CA ASN A 614 -28.65 4.53 57.59
C ASN A 614 -28.36 3.51 58.71
N VAL A 615 -27.14 2.95 58.69
CA VAL A 615 -26.38 2.72 59.93
C VAL A 615 -25.47 3.94 60.12
N LEU A 616 -25.95 4.92 60.89
CA LEU A 616 -25.06 5.88 61.55
C LEU A 616 -24.68 5.25 62.89
N GLU A 617 -23.39 4.96 63.04
CA GLU A 617 -22.78 4.62 64.31
C GLU A 617 -23.06 5.74 65.32
N THR A 618 -23.89 5.48 66.32
CA THR A 618 -23.73 6.02 67.68
C THR A 618 -24.62 5.21 68.61
N GLY A 619 -24.01 4.62 69.65
CA GLY A 619 -24.70 3.78 70.61
C GLY A 619 -25.71 4.55 71.45
N ALA A 620 -26.99 4.19 71.32
CA ALA A 620 -27.99 4.35 72.37
C ALA A 620 -29.19 3.42 72.09
N VAL A 621 -29.58 2.63 73.09
CA VAL A 621 -30.76 1.77 73.09
C VAL A 621 -32.04 2.62 73.13
N LYS A 622 -33.02 2.39 72.22
CA LYS A 622 -34.46 2.28 72.55
C LYS A 622 -35.38 1.97 71.35
N ARG A 623 -36.12 0.86 71.53
CA ARG A 623 -37.58 0.63 71.32
C ARG A 623 -38.23 0.77 69.94
N SER A 624 -38.74 -0.39 69.50
CA SER A 624 -39.93 -0.64 68.66
C SER A 624 -40.11 0.22 67.41
N GLY A 625 -39.58 -0.29 66.30
CA GLY A 625 -40.04 -0.02 64.94
C GLY A 625 -39.80 -1.29 64.15
N THR A 626 -40.85 -1.82 63.53
CA THR A 626 -40.87 -3.04 62.72
C THR A 626 -39.79 -3.03 61.63
N SER A 627 -38.72 -3.81 61.82
CA SER A 627 -37.80 -4.18 60.75
C SER A 627 -38.52 -5.12 59.79
N SER A 628 -38.96 -4.61 58.63
CA SER A 628 -39.28 -5.44 57.47
C SER A 628 -37.99 -6.15 57.06
N GLY A 629 -37.89 -7.46 57.27
CA GLY A 629 -36.80 -8.27 56.74
C GLY A 629 -36.75 -8.20 55.20
N PRO A 630 -35.66 -8.66 54.57
CA PRO A 630 -35.58 -8.71 53.11
C PRO A 630 -36.78 -9.49 52.58
N ALA A 631 -37.56 -8.89 51.68
CA ALA A 631 -38.71 -9.53 51.07
C ALA A 631 -38.29 -10.89 50.52
N GLN A 632 -38.80 -11.98 51.10
CA GLN A 632 -38.58 -13.31 50.56
C GLN A 632 -39.29 -13.36 49.20
N LEU A 633 -38.46 -13.40 48.16
CA LEU A 633 -38.85 -13.66 46.78
C LEU A 633 -38.24 -15.02 46.42
N GLU A 634 -39.07 -16.04 46.33
CA GLU A 634 -38.68 -17.36 45.83
C GLU A 634 -39.64 -17.78 44.72
N GLY A 635 -39.18 -18.58 43.76
CA GLY A 635 -40.04 -19.11 42.70
C GLY A 635 -39.41 -19.03 41.31
N ARG A 636 -40.11 -19.60 40.34
CA ARG A 636 -39.71 -19.58 38.93
C ARG A 636 -40.66 -18.69 38.13
N VAL A 637 -40.07 -17.79 37.36
CA VAL A 637 -40.81 -16.88 36.47
C VAL A 637 -40.72 -17.41 35.04
N ARG A 638 -41.85 -17.32 34.33
CA ARG A 638 -41.89 -17.36 32.86
C ARG A 638 -42.31 -15.99 32.35
N ALA A 639 -41.66 -15.50 31.30
CA ALA A 639 -42.06 -14.26 30.66
C ALA A 639 -41.98 -14.40 29.14
N VAL A 640 -43.01 -13.94 28.43
CA VAL A 640 -43.03 -13.86 26.98
C VAL A 640 -43.20 -12.40 26.60
N VAL A 641 -42.38 -11.91 25.68
CA VAL A 641 -42.41 -10.52 25.22
C VAL A 641 -42.31 -10.50 23.70
N HIS A 642 -43.23 -9.77 23.07
CA HIS A 642 -43.23 -9.46 21.65
C HIS A 642 -43.09 -7.96 21.46
N ILE A 643 -42.06 -7.53 20.72
CA ILE A 643 -41.73 -6.12 20.49
C ILE A 643 -41.64 -5.88 18.99
N GLN A 644 -42.30 -4.84 18.52
CA GLN A 644 -42.23 -4.35 17.16
C GLN A 644 -41.92 -2.85 17.17
N GLY A 645 -41.24 -2.34 16.16
CA GLY A 645 -41.04 -0.90 16.07
C GLY A 645 -40.35 -0.46 14.78
N GLU A 646 -40.35 0.85 14.59
CA GLU A 646 -39.73 1.53 13.46
C GLU A 646 -38.84 2.67 13.98
N GLY A 647 -37.66 2.84 13.37
CA GLY A 647 -36.73 3.93 13.69
C GLY A 647 -35.59 3.52 14.63
N ASP A 648 -34.81 4.51 15.07
CA ASP A 648 -33.58 4.35 15.87
C ASP A 648 -33.73 4.78 17.34
N ASP A 649 -34.95 5.07 17.77
CA ASP A 649 -35.30 5.45 19.14
C ASP A 649 -36.46 4.62 19.71
N PHE A 650 -36.82 4.88 20.98
CA PHE A 650 -37.94 4.20 21.63
C PHE A 650 -39.31 4.72 21.18
N SER A 651 -39.41 5.79 20.40
CA SER A 651 -40.70 6.46 20.12
C SER A 651 -41.62 5.60 19.24
N GLY A 652 -41.03 4.84 18.31
CA GLY A 652 -41.74 3.93 17.41
C GLY A 652 -42.02 2.55 18.02
N LEU A 653 -41.64 2.32 19.28
CA LEU A 653 -41.67 0.99 19.87
C LEU A 653 -43.06 0.62 20.38
N ARG A 654 -43.52 -0.57 20.01
CA ARG A 654 -44.79 -1.18 20.45
C ARG A 654 -44.52 -2.60 20.90
N GLY A 655 -45.21 -3.05 21.92
CA GLY A 655 -45.07 -4.44 22.34
C GLY A 655 -46.17 -4.91 23.26
N SER A 656 -46.16 -6.20 23.48
CA SER A 656 -47.00 -6.85 24.48
C SER A 656 -46.17 -7.92 25.18
N GLY A 657 -46.52 -8.19 26.42
CA GLY A 657 -45.87 -9.25 27.16
C GLY A 657 -46.71 -9.76 28.30
N ARG A 658 -46.34 -10.95 28.75
CA ARG A 658 -46.96 -11.65 29.85
C ARG A 658 -45.89 -12.21 30.76
N VAL A 659 -46.12 -12.10 32.05
CA VAL A 659 -45.25 -12.64 33.11
C VAL A 659 -46.10 -13.52 34.01
N ASP A 660 -45.63 -14.74 34.25
CA ASP A 660 -46.29 -15.73 35.10
C ASP A 660 -45.32 -16.26 36.16
N VAL A 661 -45.80 -16.29 37.40
CA VAL A 661 -45.19 -17.00 38.52
C VAL A 661 -46.22 -18.01 39.01
N ALA A 662 -46.06 -19.28 38.62
CA ALA A 662 -47.03 -20.32 38.95
C ALA A 662 -46.88 -20.84 40.40
N ASN A 663 -45.65 -20.83 40.92
CA ASN A 663 -45.33 -21.25 42.28
C ASN A 663 -44.20 -20.35 42.80
N GLY A 664 -44.57 -19.36 43.60
CA GLY A 664 -43.63 -18.46 44.24
C GLY A 664 -43.93 -18.25 45.71
N LYS A 665 -43.00 -17.62 46.41
CA LYS A 665 -43.24 -16.98 47.70
C LYS A 665 -42.87 -15.53 47.52
N MET A 666 -43.88 -14.65 47.51
CA MET A 666 -43.70 -13.25 47.21
C MET A 666 -44.18 -12.39 48.37
N GLY A 667 -43.22 -11.86 49.14
CA GLY A 667 -43.44 -10.87 50.20
C GLY A 667 -44.03 -11.43 51.50
N GLU A 668 -43.81 -10.68 52.59
CA GLU A 668 -44.58 -10.81 53.83
C GLU A 668 -45.57 -9.63 53.89
N LEU A 669 -46.85 -9.84 54.21
CA LEU A 669 -47.85 -8.76 54.33
C LEU A 669 -47.81 -8.16 55.75
N PRO A 670 -47.24 -6.96 55.99
CA PRO A 670 -47.21 -6.37 57.34
C PRO A 670 -48.59 -5.84 57.75
N VAL A 671 -49.40 -5.43 56.77
CA VAL A 671 -50.67 -4.72 56.98
C VAL A 671 -51.75 -5.62 57.59
N ILE A 672 -51.73 -6.91 57.27
CA ILE A 672 -52.67 -7.89 57.82
C ILE A 672 -52.22 -8.35 59.21
N LEU A 673 -50.91 -8.44 59.45
CA LEU A 673 -50.35 -8.80 60.76
C LEU A 673 -50.72 -7.79 61.85
N ASP A 674 -50.73 -6.50 61.54
CA ASP A 674 -51.13 -5.47 62.51
C ASP A 674 -52.64 -5.46 62.77
N MET A 675 -53.49 -5.83 61.80
CA MET A 675 -54.94 -6.00 62.03
C MET A 675 -55.28 -7.30 62.77
N LEU A 676 -54.59 -8.41 62.47
CA LEU A 676 -54.82 -9.70 63.14
C LEU A 676 -54.37 -9.68 64.60
N LYS A 677 -53.33 -8.91 64.95
CA LYS A 677 -52.92 -8.68 66.34
C LYS A 677 -54.00 -7.99 67.17
N THR A 678 -54.76 -7.06 66.58
CA THR A 678 -55.86 -6.36 67.26
C THR A 678 -57.10 -7.25 67.44
N LEU A 679 -57.23 -8.31 66.63
CA LEU A 679 -58.38 -9.22 66.59
C LEU A 679 -58.13 -10.59 67.25
N GLY A 680 -56.92 -10.85 67.77
CA GLY A 680 -56.60 -12.07 68.52
C GLY A 680 -56.55 -13.37 67.70
N LEU A 681 -56.42 -13.29 66.38
CA LEU A 681 -56.44 -14.44 65.46
C LEU A 681 -55.03 -15.03 65.22
N ARG A 682 -54.98 -16.34 64.92
CA ARG A 682 -53.73 -17.09 64.67
C ARG A 682 -52.96 -16.48 63.48
N LYS A 683 -51.64 -16.29 63.66
CA LYS A 683 -50.72 -15.75 62.65
C LYS A 683 -50.70 -16.69 61.41
N PRO A 684 -51.09 -16.22 60.21
CA PRO A 684 -50.91 -16.99 58.98
C PRO A 684 -49.43 -17.24 58.70
N ASP A 685 -49.13 -18.30 57.96
CA ASP A 685 -47.78 -18.54 57.43
C ASP A 685 -47.34 -17.30 56.64
N GLY A 686 -46.12 -16.83 56.86
CA GLY A 686 -45.64 -15.49 56.50
C GLY A 686 -45.59 -15.14 55.00
N ILE A 687 -46.18 -15.95 54.10
CA ILE A 687 -46.17 -15.77 52.65
C ILE A 687 -47.42 -14.99 52.23
N ALA A 688 -47.23 -13.84 51.57
CA ALA A 688 -48.34 -13.01 51.10
C ALA A 688 -48.98 -13.51 49.80
N PHE A 689 -48.17 -13.91 48.81
CA PHE A 689 -48.64 -14.35 47.50
C PHE A 689 -47.88 -15.57 47.00
N GLU A 690 -48.62 -16.50 46.41
CA GLU A 690 -48.13 -17.78 45.89
C GLU A 690 -48.09 -17.81 44.35
N GLN A 691 -48.95 -17.03 43.69
CA GLN A 691 -48.99 -16.92 42.23
C GLN A 691 -49.04 -15.45 41.80
N ALA A 692 -48.46 -15.16 40.64
CA ALA A 692 -48.54 -13.83 40.03
C ALA A 692 -48.74 -13.95 38.53
N HIS A 693 -49.64 -13.13 37.99
CA HIS A 693 -49.89 -12.99 36.56
C HIS A 693 -49.88 -11.51 36.22
N ALA A 694 -49.09 -11.11 35.24
CA ALA A 694 -49.08 -9.75 34.75
C ALA A 694 -49.13 -9.73 33.23
N GLU A 695 -49.98 -8.89 32.68
CA GLU A 695 -50.05 -8.59 31.25
C GLU A 695 -49.79 -7.10 31.04
N PHE A 696 -48.88 -6.81 30.13
CA PHE A 696 -48.49 -5.44 29.83
C PHE A 696 -48.43 -5.19 28.33
N THR A 697 -48.65 -3.94 27.97
CA THR A 697 -48.36 -3.40 26.64
C THR A 697 -47.28 -2.33 26.77
N LEU A 698 -46.50 -2.17 25.71
CA LEU A 698 -45.43 -1.20 25.62
C LEU A 698 -45.76 -0.24 24.48
N VAL A 699 -45.76 1.06 24.76
CA VAL A 699 -45.96 2.11 23.77
C VAL A 699 -44.93 3.20 24.02
N GLY A 700 -44.05 3.41 23.05
CA GLY A 700 -42.93 4.31 23.22
C GLY A 700 -41.97 3.77 24.30
N SER A 701 -41.62 4.63 25.25
CA SER A 701 -40.86 4.27 26.45
C SER A 701 -41.73 3.84 27.63
N ARG A 702 -43.06 3.80 27.51
CA ARG A 702 -43.98 3.55 28.62
C ARG A 702 -44.58 2.15 28.59
N VAL A 703 -44.39 1.41 29.68
CA VAL A 703 -45.02 0.13 29.95
C VAL A 703 -46.36 0.37 30.62
N HIS A 704 -47.44 -0.04 29.97
CA HIS A 704 -48.80 -0.04 30.51
C HIS A 704 -49.13 -1.44 31.02
N VAL A 705 -49.31 -1.58 32.32
CA VAL A 705 -49.73 -2.83 32.94
C VAL A 705 -51.25 -2.86 32.95
N GLY A 706 -51.83 -3.60 32.00
CA GLY A 706 -53.29 -3.70 31.86
C GLY A 706 -53.92 -4.50 33.00
N LEU A 707 -53.22 -5.56 33.43
CA LEU A 707 -53.63 -6.43 34.52
C LEU A 707 -52.41 -6.94 35.27
N ILE A 708 -52.47 -6.87 36.60
CA ILE A 708 -51.57 -7.59 37.49
C ILE A 708 -52.38 -8.24 38.61
N ASP A 709 -52.38 -9.57 38.63
CA ASP A 709 -53.03 -10.39 39.64
C ASP A 709 -51.96 -11.06 40.50
N LEU A 710 -52.04 -10.86 41.81
CA LEU A 710 -51.24 -11.54 42.81
C LEU A 710 -52.20 -12.39 43.65
N TYR A 711 -52.09 -13.72 43.55
CA TYR A 711 -52.95 -14.64 44.28
C TYR A 711 -52.25 -15.15 45.53
N GLY A 712 -52.94 -15.04 46.67
CA GLY A 712 -52.53 -15.57 47.95
C GLY A 712 -53.71 -16.22 48.67
N SER A 713 -53.42 -17.15 49.58
CA SER A 713 -54.44 -17.87 50.34
C SER A 713 -55.28 -16.96 51.26
N ALA A 714 -54.68 -15.91 51.81
CA ALA A 714 -55.36 -14.93 52.67
C ALA A 714 -55.90 -13.71 51.90
N VAL A 715 -55.11 -13.16 50.97
CA VAL A 715 -55.46 -11.98 50.18
C VAL A 715 -55.00 -12.16 48.75
N SER A 716 -55.87 -11.77 47.81
CA SER A 716 -55.50 -11.57 46.41
C SER A 716 -55.53 -10.08 46.07
N LEU A 717 -54.54 -9.62 45.33
CA LEU A 717 -54.49 -8.26 44.80
C LEU A 717 -54.70 -8.28 43.30
N ARG A 718 -55.61 -7.43 42.82
CA ARG A 718 -55.80 -7.19 41.40
C ARG A 718 -55.57 -5.73 41.10
N GLY A 719 -54.68 -5.44 40.18
CA GLY A 719 -54.31 -4.06 39.86
C GLY A 719 -54.03 -3.81 38.40
N SER A 720 -53.74 -2.55 38.12
CA SER A 720 -53.31 -2.04 36.82
C SER A 720 -52.53 -0.75 36.99
N GLY A 721 -51.86 -0.30 35.93
CA GLY A 721 -51.13 0.96 35.95
C GLY A 721 -50.03 1.00 34.90
N GLY A 722 -48.84 1.45 35.27
CA GLY A 722 -47.72 1.53 34.35
C GLY A 722 -46.44 2.07 34.98
N LEU A 723 -45.38 2.03 34.19
CA LEU A 723 -44.04 2.53 34.50
C LEU A 723 -43.31 2.87 33.21
N ASP A 724 -42.26 3.67 33.28
CA ASP A 724 -41.37 3.90 32.14
C ASP A 724 -40.29 2.78 32.09
N LEU A 725 -39.76 2.49 30.90
CA LEU A 725 -38.78 1.41 30.65
C LEU A 725 -37.48 1.56 31.45
N ASP A 726 -37.15 2.77 31.87
CA ASP A 726 -36.00 3.08 32.73
C ASP A 726 -36.29 2.82 34.23
N GLY A 727 -37.50 2.37 34.55
CA GLY A 727 -37.98 2.11 35.90
C GLY A 727 -38.55 3.34 36.60
N ASN A 728 -38.67 4.49 35.95
CA ASN A 728 -39.23 5.70 36.56
C ASN A 728 -40.76 5.75 36.43
N ASN A 729 -41.37 6.69 37.17
CA ASN A 729 -42.81 7.00 37.09
C ASN A 729 -43.72 5.77 37.27
N LEU A 730 -43.35 4.88 38.20
CA LEU A 730 -44.19 3.76 38.58
C LEU A 730 -45.50 4.28 39.18
N THR A 731 -46.60 3.88 38.58
CA THR A 731 -47.95 4.14 39.07
C THR A 731 -48.77 2.86 38.96
N LEU A 732 -48.97 2.14 40.06
CA LEU A 732 -49.81 0.96 40.12
C LEU A 732 -50.91 1.11 41.17
N ASP A 733 -52.12 0.72 40.81
CA ASP A 733 -53.28 0.74 41.71
C ASP A 733 -53.79 -0.69 41.86
N PHE A 734 -53.88 -1.17 43.11
CA PHE A 734 -54.38 -2.49 43.44
C PHE A 734 -55.66 -2.41 44.25
N GLY A 735 -56.66 -3.21 43.89
CA GLY A 735 -57.77 -3.56 44.76
C GLY A 735 -57.47 -4.87 45.48
N ALA A 736 -57.66 -4.89 46.81
CA ALA A 736 -57.54 -6.11 47.60
C ALA A 736 -58.88 -6.84 47.71
N THR A 737 -58.85 -8.14 47.45
CA THR A 737 -59.96 -9.06 47.71
C THR A 737 -59.50 -10.09 48.74
N PHE A 738 -60.23 -10.21 49.85
CA PHE A 738 -59.91 -11.15 50.92
C PHE A 738 -60.46 -12.54 50.60
N GLY A 739 -59.63 -13.58 50.79
CA GLY A 739 -60.07 -14.96 50.71
C GLY A 739 -60.72 -15.41 52.01
N ARG A 740 -61.86 -16.12 51.92
CA ARG A 740 -62.53 -16.83 53.02
C ARG A 740 -62.86 -16.00 54.29
N ILE A 741 -63.51 -14.84 54.12
CA ILE A 741 -64.08 -14.12 55.29
C ILE A 741 -65.09 -14.99 56.07
N ASP A 742 -65.77 -15.91 55.38
CA ASP A 742 -66.85 -16.74 55.93
C ASP A 742 -66.38 -17.73 57.02
N GLU A 743 -65.12 -18.18 56.99
CA GLU A 743 -64.56 -19.14 57.96
C GLU A 743 -64.15 -18.48 59.30
N TRP A 744 -64.06 -17.14 59.36
CA TRP A 744 -63.49 -16.41 60.50
C TRP A 744 -64.50 -15.59 61.29
N MET A 745 -65.79 -15.63 60.95
CA MET A 745 -66.84 -14.88 61.65
C MET A 745 -67.47 -15.69 62.80
N PRO A 746 -67.83 -15.05 63.94
CA PRO A 746 -68.62 -15.67 64.99
C PRO A 746 -70.00 -16.09 64.45
N PHE A 747 -70.57 -17.18 65.00
CA PHE A 747 -71.92 -17.65 64.66
C PHE A 747 -72.96 -16.51 64.78
N GLY A 748 -73.66 -16.18 63.69
CA GLY A 748 -74.75 -15.19 63.67
C GLY A 748 -74.59 -14.00 62.70
N LEU A 749 -73.52 -13.92 61.91
CA LEU A 749 -73.25 -12.83 60.94
C LEU A 749 -73.27 -13.28 59.47
N ASP A 750 -74.05 -14.33 59.18
CA ASP A 750 -74.04 -15.08 57.92
C ASP A 750 -74.59 -14.26 56.71
N GLN A 751 -75.16 -13.08 56.95
CA GLN A 751 -75.75 -12.20 55.92
C GLN A 751 -74.83 -11.04 55.47
N VAL A 752 -73.76 -10.74 56.20
CA VAL A 752 -72.81 -9.66 55.89
C VAL A 752 -71.93 -9.93 54.64
N PRO A 753 -71.55 -11.17 54.27
CA PRO A 753 -70.62 -11.42 53.16
C PRO A 753 -71.10 -10.93 51.80
N ARG A 754 -72.42 -10.93 51.54
CA ARG A 754 -72.98 -10.49 50.25
C ARG A 754 -72.80 -8.99 49.99
N LEU A 755 -72.60 -8.17 51.04
CA LEU A 755 -72.34 -6.72 50.93
C LEU A 755 -70.83 -6.38 50.89
N LEU A 756 -69.95 -7.30 51.30
CA LEU A 756 -68.50 -7.10 51.44
C LEU A 756 -67.65 -7.61 50.26
N SER A 757 -68.27 -8.07 49.17
CA SER A 757 -67.53 -8.52 47.97
C SER A 757 -66.88 -7.40 47.15
N SER A 758 -67.04 -6.14 47.57
CA SER A 758 -66.46 -4.97 46.88
C SER A 758 -65.09 -4.61 47.47
N GLN A 759 -64.14 -4.25 46.60
CA GLN A 759 -62.74 -3.89 46.89
C GLN A 759 -62.61 -2.90 48.07
N LEU A 760 -62.51 -3.38 49.31
CA LEU A 760 -62.55 -2.57 50.53
C LEU A 760 -61.33 -1.65 50.69
N LEU A 761 -60.20 -2.05 50.09
CA LEU A 761 -58.91 -1.39 50.22
C LEU A 761 -58.29 -1.19 48.84
N LYS A 762 -58.05 0.08 48.49
CA LYS A 762 -57.20 0.44 47.35
C LYS A 762 -55.79 0.74 47.84
N LEU A 763 -54.81 0.08 47.24
CA LEU A 763 -53.39 0.31 47.49
C LEU A 763 -52.80 1.00 46.26
N LYS A 764 -52.36 2.24 46.42
CA LYS A 764 -51.66 2.98 45.37
C LYS A 764 -50.15 2.88 45.61
N MET A 765 -49.44 2.32 44.65
CA MET A 765 -47.98 2.26 44.62
C MET A 765 -47.48 3.32 43.65
N ARG A 766 -46.63 4.22 44.14
CA ARG A 766 -46.09 5.36 43.38
C ARG A 766 -44.60 5.46 43.60
N GLY A 767 -43.79 5.77 42.59
CA GLY A 767 -42.36 6.02 42.80
C GLY A 767 -41.47 5.70 41.62
N ASN A 768 -40.18 5.45 41.90
CA ASN A 768 -39.18 5.02 40.93
C ASN A 768 -38.57 3.68 41.36
N LEU A 769 -38.43 2.76 40.42
CA LEU A 769 -37.71 1.48 40.54
C LEU A 769 -36.24 1.60 40.11
N GLY A 770 -35.87 2.70 39.41
CA GLY A 770 -34.51 3.00 38.93
C GLY A 770 -33.51 3.40 40.03
N LYS A 771 -32.41 4.09 39.70
CA LYS A 771 -31.30 4.38 40.64
C LYS A 771 -31.70 5.14 41.93
N ASP A 772 -32.78 5.92 41.90
CA ASP A 772 -33.27 6.75 43.02
C ASP A 772 -34.49 6.14 43.74
N GLN A 773 -34.45 4.84 44.05
CA GLN A 773 -35.57 4.03 44.54
C GLN A 773 -36.34 4.64 45.73
N GLN A 774 -37.42 5.37 45.43
CA GLN A 774 -38.38 5.93 46.40
C GLN A 774 -39.78 5.43 46.07
N ILE A 775 -40.12 4.21 46.51
CA ILE A 775 -41.46 3.66 46.35
C ILE A 775 -42.30 4.07 47.57
N ARG A 776 -43.41 4.75 47.31
CA ARG A 776 -44.41 5.13 48.32
C ARG A 776 -45.67 4.30 48.12
N PHE A 777 -46.24 3.88 49.25
CA PHE A 777 -47.50 3.16 49.31
C PHE A 777 -48.54 4.03 49.99
N GLU A 778 -49.61 4.36 49.29
CA GLU A 778 -50.75 5.07 49.82
C GLU A 778 -51.94 4.13 49.93
N LYS A 779 -52.65 4.21 51.05
CA LYS A 779 -53.84 3.39 51.32
C LYS A 779 -55.06 4.29 51.22
N GLU A 780 -56.01 3.92 50.37
CA GLU A 780 -57.29 4.60 50.25
C GLU A 780 -58.41 3.62 50.61
N LEU A 781 -59.13 3.92 51.70
CA LEU A 781 -60.32 3.18 52.11
C LEU A 781 -61.48 3.65 51.24
N VAL A 782 -62.20 2.72 50.61
CA VAL A 782 -63.30 3.08 49.71
C VAL A 782 -64.46 3.67 50.52
N PRO A 783 -64.83 4.96 50.32
CA PRO A 783 -65.71 5.69 51.25
C PRO A 783 -67.12 5.11 51.41
N GLY A 784 -67.62 4.33 50.45
CA GLY A 784 -69.00 3.83 50.42
C GLY A 784 -69.33 2.66 51.35
N VAL A 785 -68.33 2.02 51.98
CA VAL A 785 -68.55 0.77 52.76
C VAL A 785 -68.45 0.97 54.28
N LEU A 786 -67.88 2.08 54.75
CA LEU A 786 -67.65 2.34 56.19
C LEU A 786 -68.81 3.05 56.90
N GLU A 787 -69.73 3.69 56.18
CA GLU A 787 -70.89 4.37 56.76
C GLU A 787 -71.83 3.42 57.54
N PRO A 788 -72.19 2.21 57.03
CA PRO A 788 -73.00 1.26 57.78
C PRO A 788 -72.26 0.67 58.99
N ILE A 789 -70.96 0.40 58.85
CA ILE A 789 -70.12 -0.21 59.90
C ILE A 789 -69.88 0.78 61.05
N ARG A 790 -69.68 2.08 60.76
CA ARG A 790 -69.59 3.12 61.81
C ARG A 790 -70.90 3.33 62.57
N ARG A 791 -72.05 3.09 61.95
CA ARG A 791 -73.36 3.12 62.64
C ARG A 791 -73.59 1.92 63.56
N ALA A 792 -72.98 0.76 63.28
CA ALA A 792 -73.14 -0.45 64.09
C ALA A 792 -72.20 -0.53 65.31
N ILE A 793 -71.13 0.29 65.36
CA ILE A 793 -70.05 0.20 66.37
C ILE A 793 -70.03 1.39 67.34
N ARG A 794 -70.98 2.32 67.27
CA ARG A 794 -71.21 3.26 68.39
C ARG A 794 -72.30 2.69 69.30
N PRO A 795 -72.08 2.63 70.63
CA PRO A 795 -73.07 2.13 71.58
C PRO A 795 -74.32 3.02 71.62
#